data_AF-A0A832HEV4-F1
#
_entry.id   AF-A0A832HEV4-F1
#
_cell.length_a   1.000
_cell.length_b   1.000
_cell.length_c   1.000
_cell.angle_alpha   90.00
_cell.angle_beta   90.00
_cell.angle_gamma   90.00
#
_symmetry.space_group_name_H-M   'P 1'
#
loop_
_entity.id
_entity.type
_entity.pdbx_description
1 polymer ?
#
loop_
_entity_poly.entity_id
_entity_poly.type
_entity_poly.pdbx_seq_one_letter_code
_entity_poly.pdbx_strand_id
1 'polypeptide(L)'
;MFTAKRSALVALLAFAGLSHITPARAVDPAPATPIYYRIILESALYNTKNGAKDPTDIRELVLDLEQTGDAWGAIYAMSRNYNMGTHRGAVKSAKVTPTSITLKIGTDITGDKWVPGGQGEYTINLTRNPDGTLTGNHTGQYLGTPMKGKATGTFYAPQRDKNFAPLAPQEHPRLLFRESDLPALRQKFATPFGQAAKERLEKSGSPTALGLLYQLTGDKSYAKRAETEAEEYLAGRKPPGDPFVPKKPLWAQTEQLALVYDLCYDALSPDFKARYRAWASDLSFKVFFAPEALGNTNWHVVSNHVANVYSGMTLAGLALFDEPSPAPEAPVAPFLDDTVPPAPADYKPGKGVPVVPLVPGKSPTQWIHTEPLYKATPDDPREKFYGLEKLNPEIGTKIKVGDFELTFDAQPEKNKSTEDVGGIGVYHLIEAGANARAKDPFTMVAHTVLEVKEPGQYTFINPVSRANLAQASINGKLIAHMQVVKLEKGFYPLTQMVQWRMRWGAIAPFFKTATPEDIAAWEKASAQLKTNFETRVANHAAVIDNWKRSAGGDPAFTRLLRLGRFMSALHCEHAIGKGGFQGEVGGYSVDASSGHAKLWPAYRRVMGYDLTPNNEYPDYLPRKIIGGPQDINGTTRIGGDFFAALFPTVKPEWQPEILQAWHDEEKVTGPADITNVLGDDSVRGFLNYPLDMKPAPIGTKLPRAWEAPGLGYYAFRSGWDKDAFIAQVFIKAQFISGWNGENAGTYRLRGLGQNWASGTDDRVRARQYENVVWLPESDLAESARGKLTHFAATDNTMTLSVNLDEVYERQGRFWSTRYGNLRMPHLGDDTPPASGITGMRALAFDYSGLSGTPCLFVTVDKIDGGTDKDRRVWLFQPAMPPAKVKNASTLNQVVQPKDNGFVVKQPGAGASLQGAFAHPASVKVGTEPLTFSYIKTFGKQQGTKIDVNINAITVPGTDHFFFVGTVAPGAQPAIKIDGQGLDAVITVGKRTIKFDGQKIVLGTP
;
A
#
# COMPACT_ATOMS: atom_id res chain seq x y z
N MET A 1 -7.59 25.18 -93.78
CA MET A 1 -8.13 26.39 -93.11
C MET A 1 -9.11 25.91 -92.04
N PHE A 2 -9.23 26.60 -90.89
CA PHE A 2 -9.67 26.12 -89.56
C PHE A 2 -8.50 25.59 -88.71
N THR A 3 -8.28 25.96 -87.44
CA THR A 3 -9.08 26.62 -86.39
C THR A 3 -8.12 27.22 -85.35
N ALA A 4 -8.42 28.42 -84.82
CA ALA A 4 -7.87 28.91 -83.54
C ALA A 4 -8.72 30.08 -83.02
N LYS A 5 -9.24 29.99 -81.79
CA LYS A 5 -9.02 30.96 -80.68
C LYS A 5 -10.08 30.86 -79.55
N ARG A 6 -9.54 30.99 -78.33
CA ARG A 6 -10.12 31.48 -77.04
C ARG A 6 -10.90 30.50 -76.16
N SER A 7 -10.23 30.09 -75.07
CA SER A 7 -10.82 29.89 -73.74
C SER A 7 -9.80 30.24 -72.66
N ALA A 8 -10.00 31.35 -71.97
CA ALA A 8 -9.30 31.72 -70.74
C ALA A 8 -10.25 32.56 -69.88
N LEU A 9 -11.16 31.90 -69.14
CA LEU A 9 -11.83 32.43 -67.94
C LEU A 9 -12.77 31.36 -67.36
N VAL A 10 -12.28 30.45 -66.51
CA VAL A 10 -12.98 29.81 -65.37
C VAL A 10 -11.92 29.04 -64.58
N ALA A 11 -11.18 29.72 -63.71
CA ALA A 11 -10.25 29.09 -62.77
C ALA A 11 -10.08 29.95 -61.52
N LEU A 12 -11.18 30.22 -60.81
CA LEU A 12 -11.17 30.85 -59.49
C LEU A 12 -12.59 30.73 -58.90
N LEU A 13 -12.92 29.59 -58.27
CA LEU A 13 -14.00 29.40 -57.26
C LEU A 13 -14.30 27.90 -56.98
N ALA A 14 -13.28 27.09 -56.69
CA ALA A 14 -13.49 25.70 -56.23
C ALA A 14 -12.37 25.15 -55.33
N PHE A 15 -11.76 26.00 -54.48
CA PHE A 15 -10.79 25.56 -53.46
C PHE A 15 -10.98 26.35 -52.16
N ALA A 16 -12.12 26.15 -51.51
CA ALA A 16 -12.36 26.56 -50.13
C ALA A 16 -13.51 25.70 -49.56
N GLY A 17 -13.21 24.45 -49.24
CA GLY A 17 -14.21 23.50 -48.75
C GLY A 17 -13.73 22.06 -48.63
N LEU A 18 -12.45 21.83 -48.33
CA LEU A 18 -11.96 20.51 -47.91
C LEU A 18 -11.42 20.66 -46.49
N SER A 19 -12.35 20.47 -45.55
CA SER A 19 -12.11 20.16 -44.16
C SER A 19 -10.96 19.17 -44.00
N HIS A 20 -10.10 19.44 -43.02
CA HIS A 20 -9.08 18.55 -42.51
C HIS A 20 -9.67 17.17 -42.13
N ILE A 21 -9.70 16.24 -43.08
CA ILE A 21 -9.83 14.81 -42.77
C ILE A 21 -8.40 14.34 -42.51
N THR A 22 -8.02 14.38 -41.23
CA THR A 22 -6.86 13.62 -40.75
C THR A 22 -7.08 12.17 -41.18
N PRO A 23 -6.11 11.51 -41.84
CA PRO A 23 -6.26 10.11 -42.17
C PRO A 23 -6.52 9.35 -40.87
N ALA A 24 -7.59 8.53 -40.86
CA ALA A 24 -7.88 7.64 -39.76
C ALA A 24 -6.62 6.82 -39.49
N ARG A 25 -5.95 7.12 -38.36
CA ARG A 25 -4.74 6.45 -37.93
C ARG A 25 -5.13 4.97 -37.81
N ALA A 26 -4.53 4.11 -38.62
CA ALA A 26 -4.77 2.67 -38.55
C ALA A 26 -4.61 2.25 -37.10
N VAL A 27 -5.64 1.58 -36.56
CA VAL A 27 -5.63 1.11 -35.18
C VAL A 27 -4.51 0.09 -35.09
N ASP A 28 -3.38 0.49 -34.50
CA ASP A 28 -2.29 -0.43 -34.18
C ASP A 28 -2.86 -1.62 -33.39
N PRO A 29 -2.29 -2.83 -33.55
CA PRO A 29 -2.70 -3.99 -32.76
C PRO A 29 -2.74 -3.60 -31.27
N ALA A 30 -3.77 -4.07 -30.56
CA ALA A 30 -3.97 -3.74 -29.16
C ALA A 30 -2.63 -3.87 -28.39
N PRO A 31 -2.24 -2.86 -27.60
CA PRO A 31 -0.91 -2.83 -26.99
C PRO A 31 -0.70 -4.09 -26.18
N ALA A 32 0.48 -4.71 -26.30
CA ALA A 32 0.81 -5.95 -25.60
C ALA A 32 0.51 -5.82 -24.10
N THR A 33 -0.10 -6.85 -23.51
CA THR A 33 -0.38 -6.85 -22.07
C THR A 33 0.94 -6.94 -21.30
N PRO A 34 1.18 -6.06 -20.30
CA PRO A 34 2.41 -6.07 -19.54
C PRO A 34 2.54 -7.32 -18.67
N ILE A 35 3.77 -7.82 -18.48
CA ILE A 35 4.13 -8.77 -17.45
C ILE A 35 4.73 -7.99 -16.28
N TYR A 36 4.20 -8.20 -15.09
CA TYR A 36 4.66 -7.57 -13.88
C TYR A 36 5.53 -8.52 -13.06
N TYR A 37 6.64 -8.02 -12.54
CA TYR A 37 7.55 -8.76 -11.67
C TYR A 37 7.67 -8.03 -10.33
N ARG A 38 7.49 -8.77 -9.24
CA ARG A 38 7.76 -8.32 -7.87
C ARG A 38 8.92 -9.14 -7.34
N ILE A 39 10.08 -8.53 -7.13
CA ILE A 39 11.30 -9.24 -6.72
C ILE A 39 11.82 -8.65 -5.41
N ILE A 40 12.16 -9.49 -4.45
CA ILE A 40 12.77 -9.13 -3.18
C ILE A 40 14.21 -9.61 -3.19
N LEU A 41 15.15 -8.68 -3.00
CA LEU A 41 16.56 -8.95 -2.83
C LEU A 41 16.91 -8.87 -1.34
N GLU A 42 17.21 -10.00 -0.71
CA GLU A 42 17.66 -10.02 0.68
C GLU A 42 19.11 -9.55 0.77
N SER A 43 19.48 -8.78 1.81
CA SER A 43 20.84 -8.24 1.98
C SER A 43 21.33 -7.40 0.78
N ALA A 44 20.44 -6.60 0.20
CA ALA A 44 20.75 -5.76 -0.96
C ALA A 44 21.28 -4.39 -0.56
N LEU A 45 20.89 -3.89 0.62
CA LEU A 45 21.35 -2.63 1.18
C LEU A 45 21.92 -2.86 2.58
N TYR A 46 22.55 -1.83 3.14
CA TYR A 46 22.99 -1.78 4.53
C TYR A 46 22.87 -0.36 5.08
N ASN A 47 22.70 -0.22 6.39
CA ASN A 47 22.59 1.09 7.03
C ASN A 47 23.96 1.69 7.39
N THR A 48 23.97 2.99 7.68
CA THR A 48 25.15 3.66 8.24
C THR A 48 24.94 3.97 9.71
N LYS A 49 25.90 3.62 10.57
CA LYS A 49 25.87 3.93 12.01
C LYS A 49 26.82 5.08 12.28
N ASN A 50 26.30 6.19 12.82
CA ASN A 50 27.07 7.43 13.08
C ASN A 50 27.85 7.95 11.85
N GLY A 51 27.27 7.79 10.65
CA GLY A 51 27.92 8.16 9.39
C GLY A 51 28.99 7.15 8.89
N ALA A 52 29.32 6.12 9.66
CA ALA A 52 30.18 5.02 9.22
C ALA A 52 29.35 3.90 8.57
N LYS A 53 29.92 3.24 7.55
CA LYS A 53 29.31 2.08 6.91
C LYS A 53 29.18 0.93 7.91
N ASP A 54 27.98 0.38 8.10
CA ASP A 54 27.78 -0.86 8.86
C ASP A 54 27.20 -1.94 7.94
N PRO A 55 28.06 -2.72 7.25
CA PRO A 55 27.61 -3.75 6.32
C PRO A 55 26.95 -4.95 7.02
N THR A 56 26.92 -4.98 8.35
CA THR A 56 26.20 -6.01 9.12
C THR A 56 24.73 -5.63 9.33
N ASP A 57 24.40 -4.34 9.27
CA ASP A 57 23.03 -3.83 9.37
C ASP A 57 22.30 -3.90 8.02
N ILE A 58 22.17 -5.12 7.50
CA ILE A 58 21.64 -5.43 6.16
C ILE A 58 20.14 -5.12 6.03
N ARG A 59 19.67 -4.81 4.81
CA ARG A 59 18.26 -4.56 4.49
C ARG A 59 17.87 -5.22 3.17
N GLU A 60 16.59 -5.55 3.03
CA GLU A 60 16.02 -6.01 1.76
C GLU A 60 15.79 -4.86 0.79
N LEU A 61 15.69 -5.16 -0.49
CA LEU A 61 15.21 -4.23 -1.53
C LEU A 61 14.07 -4.91 -2.30
N VAL A 62 12.87 -4.33 -2.25
CA VAL A 62 11.70 -4.79 -2.99
C VAL A 62 11.60 -4.02 -4.30
N LEU A 63 11.54 -4.73 -5.41
CA LEU A 63 11.52 -4.21 -6.77
C LEU A 63 10.15 -4.48 -7.41
N ASP A 64 9.62 -3.48 -8.11
CA ASP A 64 8.52 -3.61 -9.06
C ASP A 64 9.06 -3.31 -10.47
N LEU A 65 8.92 -4.29 -11.36
CA LEU A 65 9.32 -4.20 -12.75
C LEU A 65 8.13 -4.53 -13.65
N GLU A 66 8.15 -3.95 -14.84
CA GLU A 66 7.17 -4.20 -15.90
C GLU A 66 7.91 -4.50 -17.20
N GLN A 67 7.42 -5.50 -17.91
CA GLN A 67 7.89 -5.87 -19.23
C GLN A 67 6.72 -5.84 -20.20
N THR A 68 6.84 -5.10 -21.30
CA THR A 68 5.83 -5.06 -22.38
C THR A 68 6.49 -5.52 -23.67
N GLY A 69 6.10 -6.71 -24.17
CA GLY A 69 6.86 -7.39 -25.21
C GLY A 69 8.30 -7.67 -24.73
N ASP A 70 9.29 -7.21 -25.48
CA ASP A 70 10.72 -7.33 -25.10
C ASP A 70 11.25 -6.11 -24.33
N ALA A 71 10.46 -5.03 -24.24
CA ALA A 71 10.88 -3.79 -23.60
C ALA A 71 10.63 -3.81 -22.09
N TRP A 72 11.62 -3.36 -21.32
CA TRP A 72 11.51 -3.19 -19.87
C TRP A 72 11.16 -1.74 -19.54
N GLY A 73 10.22 -1.56 -18.61
CA GLY A 73 9.91 -0.27 -18.00
C GLY A 73 10.94 0.15 -16.95
N ALA A 74 10.74 1.35 -16.42
CA ALA A 74 11.48 1.83 -15.25
C ALA A 74 11.28 0.88 -14.05
N ILE A 75 12.35 0.71 -13.26
CA ILE A 75 12.27 0.01 -11.97
C ILE A 75 11.83 1.02 -10.91
N TYR A 76 10.84 0.63 -10.11
CA TYR A 76 10.56 1.28 -8.84
C TYR A 76 10.90 0.31 -7.72
N ALA A 77 11.49 0.82 -6.64
CA ALA A 77 11.93 -0.01 -5.54
C ALA A 77 11.60 0.61 -4.18
N MET A 78 11.61 -0.19 -3.12
CA MET A 78 11.51 0.31 -1.75
C MET A 78 12.22 -0.62 -0.76
N SER A 79 12.62 -0.05 0.37
CA SER A 79 13.07 -0.79 1.54
C SER A 79 12.58 -0.08 2.80
N ARG A 80 11.43 -0.51 3.35
CA ARG A 80 10.80 0.20 4.49
C ARG A 80 11.56 0.06 5.80
N ASN A 81 12.53 -0.84 5.86
CA ASN A 81 13.46 -0.94 6.97
C ASN A 81 14.72 -0.10 6.77
N TYR A 82 14.94 0.43 5.56
CA TYR A 82 15.99 1.38 5.25
C TYR A 82 15.50 2.82 5.41
N ASN A 83 14.49 3.21 4.62
CA ASN A 83 13.79 4.49 4.75
C ASN A 83 12.36 4.42 4.19
N MET A 84 11.62 5.52 4.31
CA MET A 84 10.19 5.53 3.95
C MET A 84 9.90 5.79 2.47
N GLY A 85 10.86 6.12 1.62
CA GLY A 85 10.56 6.51 0.24
C GLY A 85 10.82 5.41 -0.77
N THR A 86 10.28 5.60 -1.96
CA THR A 86 10.55 4.78 -3.13
C THR A 86 11.83 5.22 -3.81
N HIS A 87 12.46 4.29 -4.51
CA HIS A 87 13.70 4.45 -5.25
C HIS A 87 13.45 4.20 -6.73
N ARG A 88 14.35 4.69 -7.58
CA ARG A 88 14.26 4.55 -9.04
C ARG A 88 15.36 3.61 -9.53
N GLY A 89 15.17 3.04 -10.70
CA GLY A 89 16.20 2.22 -11.34
C GLY A 89 15.85 1.84 -12.76
N ALA A 90 16.70 1.02 -13.36
CA ALA A 90 16.51 0.52 -14.72
C ALA A 90 17.09 -0.88 -14.89
N VAL A 91 16.46 -1.64 -15.78
CA VAL A 91 17.04 -2.89 -16.32
C VAL A 91 18.07 -2.50 -17.38
N LYS A 92 19.35 -2.77 -17.11
CA LYS A 92 20.45 -2.52 -18.05
C LYS A 92 20.56 -3.62 -19.11
N SER A 93 20.24 -4.86 -18.73
CA SER A 93 20.11 -5.99 -19.65
C SER A 93 19.28 -7.10 -19.01
N ALA A 94 18.61 -7.90 -19.85
CA ALA A 94 17.82 -9.04 -19.40
C ALA A 94 17.99 -10.23 -20.35
N LYS A 95 17.96 -11.44 -19.77
CA LYS A 95 17.79 -12.70 -20.49
C LYS A 95 16.63 -13.45 -19.84
N VAL A 96 15.53 -13.60 -20.57
CA VAL A 96 14.32 -14.27 -20.09
C VAL A 96 14.10 -15.55 -20.90
N THR A 97 13.86 -16.65 -20.21
CA THR A 97 13.43 -17.92 -20.79
C THR A 97 12.13 -18.37 -20.11
N PRO A 98 11.49 -19.47 -20.58
CA PRO A 98 10.33 -20.02 -19.88
C PRO A 98 10.61 -20.43 -18.42
N THR A 99 11.85 -20.84 -18.10
CA THR A 99 12.22 -21.40 -16.79
C THR A 99 13.21 -20.53 -16.01
N SER A 100 13.77 -19.48 -16.59
CA SER A 100 14.78 -18.65 -15.93
C SER A 100 14.74 -17.18 -16.34
N ILE A 101 15.24 -16.33 -15.45
CA ILE A 101 15.40 -14.89 -15.66
C ILE A 101 16.78 -14.49 -15.13
N THR A 102 17.57 -13.82 -15.95
CA THR A 102 18.78 -13.10 -15.51
C THR A 102 18.62 -11.62 -15.81
N LEU A 103 18.70 -10.77 -14.79
CA LEU A 103 18.62 -9.32 -14.92
C LEU A 103 19.94 -8.69 -14.47
N LYS A 104 20.43 -7.70 -15.20
CA LYS A 104 21.40 -6.71 -14.68
C LYS A 104 20.66 -5.41 -14.49
N ILE A 105 20.67 -4.88 -13.27
CA ILE A 105 19.93 -3.67 -12.93
C ILE A 105 20.85 -2.63 -12.27
N GLY A 106 20.48 -1.36 -12.43
CA GLY A 106 20.99 -0.27 -11.60
C GLY A 106 19.85 0.37 -10.82
N THR A 107 20.09 0.78 -9.57
CA THR A 107 19.12 1.51 -8.75
C THR A 107 19.74 2.76 -8.16
N ASP A 108 19.00 3.86 -8.16
CA ASP A 108 19.28 5.09 -7.45
C ASP A 108 18.45 5.13 -6.17
N ILE A 109 19.08 4.73 -5.07
CA ILE A 109 18.48 4.72 -3.74
C ILE A 109 18.51 6.16 -3.23
N THR A 110 17.38 6.83 -3.29
CA THR A 110 17.29 8.18 -2.72
C THR A 110 17.58 8.13 -1.21
N GLY A 111 18.42 9.01 -0.67
CA GLY A 111 18.65 9.12 0.79
C GLY A 111 17.56 9.95 1.47
N ASP A 112 17.45 9.92 2.78
CA ASP A 112 16.66 10.87 3.56
C ASP A 112 17.55 11.65 4.54
N LYS A 113 16.95 12.43 5.46
CA LYS A 113 17.72 13.23 6.42
C LYS A 113 18.53 12.39 7.43
N TRP A 114 18.17 11.12 7.62
CA TRP A 114 18.77 10.21 8.61
C TRP A 114 19.68 9.15 7.99
N VAL A 115 19.37 8.70 6.77
CA VAL A 115 20.10 7.63 6.09
C VAL A 115 20.52 8.11 4.70
N PRO A 116 21.82 8.05 4.35
CA PRO A 116 22.30 8.49 3.05
C PRO A 116 21.73 7.62 1.92
N GLY A 117 21.67 8.17 0.72
CA GLY A 117 21.30 7.43 -0.49
C GLY A 117 22.52 6.95 -1.27
N GLY A 118 22.29 6.31 -2.40
CA GLY A 118 23.35 6.02 -3.34
C GLY A 118 23.01 5.00 -4.43
N GLN A 119 24.04 4.66 -5.19
CA GLN A 119 23.94 3.73 -6.31
C GLN A 119 23.99 2.28 -5.83
N GLY A 120 23.04 1.48 -6.32
CA GLY A 120 23.05 0.02 -6.29
C GLY A 120 23.20 -0.57 -7.69
N GLU A 121 23.94 -1.66 -7.81
CA GLU A 121 24.07 -2.43 -9.05
C GLU A 121 23.99 -3.92 -8.75
N TYR A 122 23.11 -4.65 -9.43
CA TYR A 122 22.85 -6.04 -9.11
C TYR A 122 22.72 -6.89 -10.37
N THR A 123 23.26 -8.10 -10.32
CA THR A 123 22.92 -9.22 -11.21
C THR A 123 22.02 -10.17 -10.44
N ILE A 124 20.82 -10.39 -10.96
CA ILE A 124 19.77 -11.21 -10.34
C ILE A 124 19.56 -12.44 -11.22
N ASN A 125 19.64 -13.63 -10.63
CA ASN A 125 19.38 -14.89 -11.31
C ASN A 125 18.23 -15.60 -10.62
N LEU A 126 17.14 -15.85 -11.35
CA LEU A 126 15.91 -16.45 -10.85
C LEU A 126 15.48 -17.63 -11.72
N THR A 127 14.96 -18.66 -11.05
CA THR A 127 14.16 -19.73 -11.64
C THR A 127 12.70 -19.31 -11.62
N ARG A 128 11.98 -19.60 -12.71
CA ARG A 128 10.53 -19.40 -12.82
C ARG A 128 9.82 -20.70 -12.50
N ASN A 129 9.04 -20.71 -11.43
CA ASN A 129 8.27 -21.88 -11.04
C ASN A 129 6.89 -21.86 -11.73
N PRO A 130 6.28 -23.04 -11.98
CA PRO A 130 4.96 -23.13 -12.62
C PRO A 130 3.82 -22.42 -11.87
N ASP A 131 3.97 -22.23 -10.55
CA ASP A 131 3.01 -21.54 -9.69
C ASP A 131 3.11 -20.01 -9.74
N GLY A 132 3.96 -19.46 -10.60
CA GLY A 132 4.19 -18.01 -10.74
C GLY A 132 5.21 -17.43 -9.74
N THR A 133 5.80 -18.27 -8.87
CA THR A 133 6.85 -17.83 -7.95
C THR A 133 8.23 -17.79 -8.62
N LEU A 134 9.11 -16.96 -8.06
CA LEU A 134 10.49 -16.77 -8.48
C LEU A 134 11.42 -17.09 -7.30
N THR A 135 12.46 -17.88 -7.55
CA THR A 135 13.47 -18.23 -6.54
C THR A 135 14.86 -18.18 -7.14
N GLY A 136 15.84 -17.67 -6.39
CA GLY A 136 17.22 -17.61 -6.85
C GLY A 136 18.09 -16.74 -5.96
N ASN A 137 19.09 -16.08 -6.55
CA ASN A 137 20.10 -15.30 -5.83
C ASN A 137 20.45 -14.02 -6.60
N HIS A 138 21.08 -13.08 -5.90
CA HIS A 138 21.69 -11.91 -6.51
C HIS A 138 23.13 -11.70 -6.01
N THR A 139 23.92 -11.04 -6.84
CA THR A 139 25.23 -10.49 -6.52
C THR A 139 25.30 -9.05 -7.02
N GLY A 140 26.11 -8.21 -6.41
CA GLY A 140 26.16 -6.81 -6.79
C GLY A 140 26.97 -5.95 -5.85
N GLN A 141 26.65 -4.66 -5.82
CA GLN A 141 27.22 -3.69 -4.91
C GLN A 141 26.22 -2.59 -4.55
N TYR A 142 26.34 -2.05 -3.34
CA TYR A 142 25.66 -0.83 -2.90
C TYR A 142 26.69 0.12 -2.29
N LEU A 143 26.74 1.38 -2.78
CA LEU A 143 27.75 2.36 -2.35
C LEU A 143 29.19 1.83 -2.45
N GLY A 144 29.46 1.04 -3.50
CA GLY A 144 30.75 0.38 -3.75
C GLY A 144 31.08 -0.80 -2.82
N THR A 145 30.18 -1.16 -1.90
CA THR A 145 30.34 -2.33 -1.02
C THR A 145 29.70 -3.55 -1.69
N PRO A 146 30.41 -4.68 -1.85
CA PRO A 146 29.84 -5.90 -2.42
C PRO A 146 28.64 -6.43 -1.64
N MET A 147 27.59 -6.82 -2.36
CA MET A 147 26.34 -7.37 -1.82
C MET A 147 26.07 -8.74 -2.46
N LYS A 148 25.51 -9.66 -1.69
CA LYS A 148 24.99 -10.94 -2.19
C LYS A 148 23.90 -11.46 -1.27
N GLY A 149 22.92 -12.15 -1.84
CA GLY A 149 21.85 -12.73 -1.05
C GLY A 149 20.85 -13.50 -1.88
N LYS A 150 19.81 -14.00 -1.21
CA LYS A 150 18.69 -14.66 -1.86
C LYS A 150 17.85 -13.64 -2.62
N ALA A 151 17.33 -14.06 -3.77
CA ALA A 151 16.31 -13.34 -4.51
C ALA A 151 15.04 -14.19 -4.56
N THR A 152 13.91 -13.61 -4.18
CA THR A 152 12.59 -14.26 -4.29
C THR A 152 11.61 -13.32 -4.98
N GLY A 153 10.47 -13.82 -5.43
CA GLY A 153 9.48 -12.95 -6.04
C GLY A 153 8.30 -13.69 -6.64
N THR A 154 7.49 -12.94 -7.37
CA THR A 154 6.39 -13.44 -8.19
C THR A 154 6.39 -12.71 -9.53
N PHE A 155 5.81 -13.35 -10.54
CA PHE A 155 5.46 -12.67 -11.78
C PHE A 155 4.00 -12.91 -12.12
N TYR A 156 3.39 -11.91 -12.76
CA TYR A 156 1.99 -11.96 -13.16
C TYR A 156 1.83 -11.37 -14.55
N ALA A 157 1.27 -12.17 -15.46
CA ALA A 157 0.82 -11.72 -16.76
C ALA A 157 -0.73 -11.63 -16.73
N PRO A 158 -1.31 -10.43 -16.65
CA PRO A 158 -2.76 -10.27 -16.63
C PRO A 158 -3.41 -10.86 -17.86
N GLN A 159 -4.62 -11.37 -17.66
CA GLN A 159 -5.50 -11.76 -18.74
C GLN A 159 -6.51 -10.64 -18.95
N ARG A 160 -6.51 -10.06 -20.16
CA ARG A 160 -7.53 -9.06 -20.50
C ARG A 160 -8.90 -9.73 -20.63
N ASP A 161 -9.92 -9.04 -20.15
CA ASP A 161 -11.30 -9.40 -20.37
C ASP A 161 -11.57 -9.52 -21.88
N LYS A 162 -12.24 -10.59 -22.30
CA LYS A 162 -12.49 -10.88 -23.72
C LYS A 162 -13.24 -9.76 -24.44
N ASN A 163 -14.04 -9.00 -23.70
CA ASN A 163 -14.86 -7.91 -24.20
C ASN A 163 -14.22 -6.53 -23.94
N PHE A 164 -12.96 -6.48 -23.51
CA PHE A 164 -12.28 -5.23 -23.25
C PHE A 164 -11.97 -4.51 -24.56
N ALA A 165 -12.55 -3.32 -24.71
CA ALA A 165 -12.13 -2.36 -25.71
C ALA A 165 -11.04 -1.45 -25.10
N PRO A 166 -9.88 -1.25 -25.76
CA PRO A 166 -8.90 -0.24 -25.32
C PRO A 166 -9.54 1.14 -25.20
N LEU A 167 -8.98 1.98 -24.34
CA LEU A 167 -9.38 3.38 -24.22
C LEU A 167 -8.89 4.18 -25.44
N ALA A 168 -9.72 5.09 -25.93
CA ALA A 168 -9.24 6.15 -26.79
C ALA A 168 -8.33 7.12 -26.00
N PRO A 169 -7.37 7.80 -26.65
CA PRO A 169 -6.57 8.82 -25.98
C PRO A 169 -7.45 9.88 -25.32
N GLN A 170 -7.20 10.16 -24.04
CA GLN A 170 -7.93 11.11 -23.21
C GLN A 170 -9.43 10.81 -23.09
N GLU A 171 -9.85 9.56 -23.25
CA GLU A 171 -11.25 9.16 -23.10
C GLU A 171 -11.74 9.39 -21.67
N HIS A 172 -12.78 10.19 -21.50
CA HIS A 172 -13.42 10.44 -20.20
C HIS A 172 -14.95 10.51 -20.37
N PRO A 173 -15.74 10.04 -19.40
CA PRO A 173 -15.34 9.37 -18.16
C PRO A 173 -14.85 7.94 -18.41
N ARG A 174 -13.99 7.43 -17.51
CA ARG A 174 -13.43 6.07 -17.60
C ARG A 174 -13.36 5.32 -16.27
N LEU A 175 -13.41 6.03 -15.13
CA LEU A 175 -13.20 5.42 -13.82
C LEU A 175 -14.45 4.68 -13.33
N LEU A 176 -15.61 5.32 -13.36
CA LEU A 176 -16.86 4.74 -12.84
C LEU A 176 -17.69 4.03 -13.91
N PHE A 177 -17.62 4.51 -15.15
CA PHE A 177 -18.29 3.99 -16.35
C PHE A 177 -17.60 4.64 -17.57
N ARG A 178 -17.88 4.13 -18.77
CA ARG A 178 -17.42 4.70 -20.04
C ARG A 178 -18.55 5.43 -20.75
N GLU A 179 -18.23 6.26 -21.73
CA GLU A 179 -19.23 6.96 -22.56
C GLU A 179 -20.24 5.99 -23.19
N SER A 180 -19.77 4.79 -23.59
CA SER A 180 -20.62 3.71 -24.13
C SER A 180 -21.70 3.22 -23.17
N ASP A 181 -21.53 3.42 -21.86
CA ASP A 181 -22.48 2.98 -20.82
C ASP A 181 -23.60 4.01 -20.59
N LEU A 182 -23.40 5.28 -21.01
CA LEU A 182 -24.33 6.38 -20.75
C LEU A 182 -25.77 6.14 -21.23
N PRO A 183 -26.02 5.53 -22.42
CA PRO A 183 -27.40 5.27 -22.86
C PRO A 183 -28.17 4.39 -21.86
N ALA A 184 -27.56 3.30 -21.40
CA ALA A 184 -28.19 2.40 -20.42
C ALA A 184 -28.34 3.07 -19.04
N LEU A 185 -27.33 3.83 -18.61
CA LEU A 185 -27.40 4.58 -17.35
C LEU A 185 -28.48 5.65 -17.36
N ARG A 186 -28.68 6.38 -18.46
CA ARG A 186 -29.76 7.38 -18.61
C ARG A 186 -31.13 6.73 -18.61
N GLN A 187 -31.28 5.56 -19.24
CA GLN A 187 -32.50 4.77 -19.17
C GLN A 187 -32.80 4.35 -17.72
N LYS A 188 -31.80 3.85 -16.99
CA LYS A 188 -31.92 3.52 -15.57
C LYS A 188 -32.27 4.75 -14.73
N PHE A 189 -31.68 5.90 -15.04
CA PHE A 189 -31.92 7.17 -14.35
C PHE A 189 -33.38 7.65 -14.48
N ALA A 190 -34.05 7.33 -15.60
CA ALA A 190 -35.46 7.67 -15.81
C ALA A 190 -36.45 6.80 -15.01
N THR A 191 -35.99 5.71 -14.38
CA THR A 191 -36.85 4.84 -13.56
C THR A 191 -37.14 5.47 -12.19
N PRO A 192 -38.16 5.00 -11.43
CA PRO A 192 -38.39 5.45 -10.06
C PRO A 192 -37.16 5.27 -9.14
N PHE A 193 -36.41 4.19 -9.32
CA PHE A 193 -35.14 3.97 -8.63
C PHE A 193 -34.11 5.05 -9.00
N GLY A 194 -34.01 5.38 -10.29
CA GLY A 194 -33.13 6.44 -10.78
C GLY A 194 -33.49 7.83 -10.25
N GLN A 195 -34.79 8.15 -10.14
CA GLN A 195 -35.23 9.41 -9.55
C GLN A 195 -34.93 9.48 -8.04
N ALA A 196 -35.11 8.39 -7.30
CA ALA A 196 -34.69 8.33 -5.89
C ALA A 196 -33.16 8.50 -5.74
N ALA A 197 -32.37 7.93 -6.66
CA ALA A 197 -30.92 8.16 -6.71
C ALA A 197 -30.61 9.63 -6.99
N LYS A 198 -31.29 10.27 -7.95
CA LYS A 198 -31.13 11.71 -8.24
C LYS A 198 -31.31 12.56 -6.99
N GLU A 199 -32.40 12.38 -6.25
CA GLU A 199 -32.69 13.14 -5.04
C GLU A 199 -31.56 12.99 -3.99
N ARG A 200 -31.05 11.77 -3.80
CA ARG A 200 -29.94 11.51 -2.87
C ARG A 200 -28.63 12.13 -3.34
N LEU A 201 -28.33 12.04 -4.63
CA LEU A 201 -27.14 12.65 -5.24
C LEU A 201 -27.17 14.17 -5.09
N GLU A 202 -28.29 14.81 -5.41
CA GLU A 202 -28.51 16.25 -5.28
C GLU A 202 -28.39 16.71 -3.82
N LYS A 203 -29.00 15.95 -2.89
CA LYS A 203 -28.91 16.21 -1.45
C LYS A 203 -27.48 16.05 -0.92
N SER A 204 -26.73 15.07 -1.43
CA SER A 204 -25.35 14.84 -0.97
C SER A 204 -24.44 16.01 -1.34
N GLY A 205 -24.67 16.62 -2.51
CA GLY A 205 -23.86 17.72 -3.02
C GLY A 205 -22.37 17.41 -3.20
N SER A 206 -21.94 16.14 -3.06
CA SER A 206 -20.52 15.78 -3.14
C SER A 206 -19.99 16.00 -4.55
N PRO A 207 -18.70 16.34 -4.73
CA PRO A 207 -18.15 16.59 -6.06
C PRO A 207 -18.37 15.42 -7.04
N THR A 208 -18.18 14.18 -6.58
CA THR A 208 -18.46 12.97 -7.39
C THR A 208 -19.94 12.85 -7.76
N ALA A 209 -20.86 13.09 -6.82
CA ALA A 209 -22.29 13.01 -7.09
C ALA A 209 -22.73 14.06 -8.12
N LEU A 210 -22.21 15.28 -8.02
CA LEU A 210 -22.44 16.35 -8.99
C LEU A 210 -21.86 15.99 -10.37
N GLY A 211 -20.66 15.41 -10.43
CA GLY A 211 -20.08 14.91 -11.68
C GLY A 211 -20.91 13.80 -12.34
N LEU A 212 -21.46 12.87 -11.54
CA LEU A 212 -22.37 11.84 -12.06
C LEU A 212 -23.66 12.48 -12.60
N LEU A 213 -24.25 13.44 -11.87
CA LEU A 213 -25.45 14.16 -12.34
C LEU A 213 -25.21 14.90 -13.65
N TYR A 214 -24.04 15.52 -13.83
CA TYR A 214 -23.64 16.12 -15.10
C TYR A 214 -23.68 15.09 -16.23
N GLN A 215 -23.03 13.94 -16.05
CA GLN A 215 -22.97 12.89 -17.08
C GLN A 215 -24.36 12.34 -17.45
N LEU A 216 -25.23 12.14 -16.45
CA LEU A 216 -26.58 11.61 -16.66
C LEU A 216 -27.54 12.62 -17.28
N THR A 217 -27.40 13.92 -16.99
CA THR A 217 -28.35 14.96 -17.44
C THR A 217 -27.87 15.81 -18.61
N GLY A 218 -26.56 15.94 -18.79
CA GLY A 218 -25.93 16.91 -19.69
C GLY A 218 -25.96 18.36 -19.17
N ASP A 219 -26.50 18.62 -17.97
CA ASP A 219 -26.58 19.98 -17.41
C ASP A 219 -25.23 20.41 -16.82
N LYS A 220 -24.57 21.34 -17.53
CA LYS A 220 -23.28 21.93 -17.15
C LYS A 220 -23.32 22.65 -15.80
N SER A 221 -24.49 22.99 -15.26
CA SER A 221 -24.62 23.58 -13.92
C SER A 221 -24.09 22.63 -12.83
N TYR A 222 -24.27 21.31 -12.99
CA TYR A 222 -23.72 20.32 -12.06
C TYR A 222 -22.20 20.22 -12.17
N ALA A 223 -21.64 20.21 -13.40
CA ALA A 223 -20.20 20.23 -13.59
C ALA A 223 -19.55 21.47 -12.99
N LYS A 224 -20.18 22.65 -13.14
CA LYS A 224 -19.68 23.89 -12.55
C LYS A 224 -19.69 23.87 -11.02
N ARG A 225 -20.74 23.30 -10.42
CA ARG A 225 -20.81 23.08 -8.97
C ARG A 225 -19.77 22.05 -8.51
N ALA A 226 -19.57 20.98 -9.27
CA ALA A 226 -18.54 19.97 -8.98
C ALA A 226 -17.14 20.58 -8.99
N GLU A 227 -16.82 21.40 -10.00
CA GLU A 227 -15.57 22.17 -10.06
C GLU A 227 -15.43 23.08 -8.83
N THR A 228 -16.48 23.81 -8.46
CA THR A 228 -16.47 24.73 -7.30
C THR A 228 -16.18 24.00 -5.99
N GLU A 229 -16.80 22.84 -5.75
CA GLU A 229 -16.52 22.03 -4.56
C GLU A 229 -15.11 21.41 -4.63
N ALA A 230 -14.67 20.99 -5.82
CA ALA A 230 -13.32 20.46 -6.03
C ALA A 230 -12.23 21.50 -5.77
N GLU A 231 -12.49 22.79 -5.98
CA GLU A 231 -11.57 23.87 -5.61
C GLU A 231 -11.27 23.92 -4.11
N GLU A 232 -12.26 23.61 -3.26
CA GLU A 232 -12.05 23.55 -1.82
C GLU A 232 -11.09 22.41 -1.47
N TYR A 233 -11.27 21.24 -2.08
CA TYR A 233 -10.34 20.13 -1.95
C TYR A 233 -8.95 20.50 -2.47
N LEU A 234 -8.80 21.12 -3.64
CA LEU A 234 -7.48 21.55 -4.14
C LEU A 234 -6.80 22.56 -3.22
N ALA A 235 -7.55 23.46 -2.59
CA ALA A 235 -7.06 24.43 -1.62
C ALA A 235 -6.73 23.81 -0.24
N GLY A 236 -6.93 22.51 -0.05
CA GLY A 236 -6.76 21.84 1.24
C GLY A 236 -7.80 22.26 2.28
N ARG A 237 -8.89 22.88 1.84
CA ARG A 237 -10.01 23.35 2.67
C ARG A 237 -11.11 22.29 2.71
N LYS A 238 -11.95 22.40 3.74
CA LYS A 238 -13.00 21.42 4.07
C LYS A 238 -14.36 21.94 3.56
N PRO A 239 -15.11 21.17 2.77
CA PRO A 239 -16.54 21.40 2.58
C PRO A 239 -17.33 21.11 3.89
N PRO A 240 -18.26 21.97 4.31
CA PRO A 240 -19.16 21.67 5.43
C PRO A 240 -19.96 20.37 5.20
N GLY A 241 -20.02 19.48 6.19
CA GLY A 241 -20.84 18.25 6.12
C GLY A 241 -20.12 16.96 5.69
N ASP A 242 -18.83 16.99 5.35
CA ASP A 242 -18.06 15.77 5.05
C ASP A 242 -17.95 14.87 6.32
N PRO A 243 -18.44 13.61 6.29
CA PRO A 243 -18.48 12.73 7.46
C PRO A 243 -17.10 12.26 7.94
N PHE A 244 -16.01 12.52 7.20
CA PHE A 244 -14.69 11.97 7.51
C PHE A 244 -13.75 12.90 8.31
N VAL A 245 -14.34 13.72 9.17
CA VAL A 245 -13.63 14.64 10.07
C VAL A 245 -13.48 13.99 11.45
N PRO A 246 -12.30 13.98 12.12
CA PRO A 246 -11.24 15.01 12.06
C PRO A 246 -9.79 14.50 11.93
N LYS A 247 -9.48 13.38 11.27
CA LYS A 247 -8.09 12.87 11.23
C LYS A 247 -7.60 12.54 9.81
N LYS A 248 -7.01 13.56 9.16
CA LYS A 248 -6.21 13.49 7.92
C LYS A 248 -7.04 13.40 6.60
N PRO A 249 -7.39 14.54 5.98
CA PRO A 249 -8.31 14.64 4.82
C PRO A 249 -7.74 14.15 3.47
N LEU A 250 -6.48 13.70 3.42
CA LEU A 250 -5.77 13.50 2.16
C LEU A 250 -6.38 12.42 1.25
N TRP A 251 -7.00 11.40 1.84
CA TRP A 251 -7.57 10.29 1.07
C TRP A 251 -8.87 10.66 0.35
N ALA A 252 -9.80 11.35 1.03
CA ALA A 252 -11.07 11.76 0.44
C ALA A 252 -10.80 12.79 -0.66
N GLN A 253 -9.82 13.66 -0.41
CA GLN A 253 -9.32 14.63 -1.36
C GLN A 253 -8.80 13.98 -2.65
N THR A 254 -7.97 12.94 -2.57
CA THR A 254 -7.44 12.28 -3.79
C THR A 254 -8.50 11.53 -4.57
N GLU A 255 -9.41 10.81 -3.91
CA GLU A 255 -10.52 10.12 -4.58
C GLU A 255 -11.47 11.12 -5.26
N GLN A 256 -11.98 12.12 -4.52
CA GLN A 256 -12.97 13.07 -5.04
C GLN A 256 -12.41 13.89 -6.21
N LEU A 257 -11.17 14.37 -6.12
CA LEU A 257 -10.57 15.15 -7.21
C LEU A 257 -10.33 14.31 -8.46
N ALA A 258 -9.91 13.04 -8.33
CA ALA A 258 -9.76 12.14 -9.47
C ALA A 258 -11.11 11.86 -10.16
N LEU A 259 -12.17 11.65 -9.37
CA LEU A 259 -13.51 11.40 -9.89
C LEU A 259 -14.11 12.63 -10.57
N VAL A 260 -13.91 13.84 -10.02
CA VAL A 260 -14.35 15.09 -10.68
C VAL A 260 -13.59 15.32 -11.97
N TYR A 261 -12.27 15.12 -11.96
CA TYR A 261 -11.44 15.26 -13.16
C TYR A 261 -11.94 14.35 -14.27
N ASP A 262 -12.25 13.09 -13.94
CA ASP A 262 -12.76 12.10 -14.88
C ASP A 262 -14.19 12.40 -15.35
N LEU A 263 -15.12 12.65 -14.42
CA LEU A 263 -16.54 12.83 -14.73
C LEU A 263 -16.86 14.17 -15.39
N CYS A 264 -16.03 15.19 -15.21
CA CYS A 264 -16.30 16.54 -15.72
C CYS A 264 -15.25 17.01 -16.74
N TYR A 265 -14.37 16.13 -17.22
CA TYR A 265 -13.17 16.47 -18.01
C TYR A 265 -13.37 17.52 -19.12
N ASP A 266 -14.45 17.37 -19.87
CA ASP A 266 -14.84 18.21 -21.01
C ASP A 266 -15.45 19.56 -20.59
N ALA A 267 -15.99 19.64 -19.38
CA ALA A 267 -16.61 20.84 -18.81
C ALA A 267 -15.69 21.63 -17.86
N LEU A 268 -14.60 21.01 -17.36
CA LEU A 268 -13.64 21.67 -16.46
C LEU A 268 -12.85 22.77 -17.18
N SER A 269 -12.58 23.86 -16.45
CA SER A 269 -11.76 24.94 -16.99
C SER A 269 -10.32 24.47 -17.26
N PRO A 270 -9.64 25.01 -18.30
CA PRO A 270 -8.24 24.69 -18.56
C PRO A 270 -7.33 25.00 -17.36
N ASP A 271 -7.62 26.08 -16.62
CA ASP A 271 -6.88 26.47 -15.42
C ASP A 271 -7.02 25.43 -14.30
N PHE A 272 -8.24 24.98 -14.00
CA PHE A 272 -8.47 23.92 -13.02
C PHE A 272 -7.69 22.65 -13.40
N LYS A 273 -7.78 22.22 -14.67
CA LYS A 273 -7.06 21.02 -15.14
C LYS A 273 -5.54 21.16 -14.98
N ALA A 274 -4.97 22.31 -15.33
CA ALA A 274 -3.55 22.57 -15.12
C ALA A 274 -3.17 22.53 -13.63
N ARG A 275 -3.97 23.14 -12.76
CA ARG A 275 -3.72 23.14 -11.31
C ARG A 275 -3.88 21.77 -10.67
N TYR A 276 -4.86 20.97 -11.08
CA TYR A 276 -5.02 19.59 -10.62
C TYR A 276 -3.85 18.70 -11.04
N ARG A 277 -3.42 18.79 -12.31
CA ARG A 277 -2.24 18.06 -12.82
C ARG A 277 -0.98 18.38 -12.01
N ALA A 278 -0.72 19.67 -11.76
CA ALA A 278 0.40 20.11 -10.92
C ALA A 278 0.27 19.58 -9.47
N TRP A 279 -0.92 19.67 -8.88
CA TRP A 279 -1.20 19.18 -7.53
C TRP A 279 -1.00 17.66 -7.41
N ALA A 280 -1.54 16.88 -8.34
CA ALA A 280 -1.43 15.42 -8.34
C ALA A 280 0.02 14.96 -8.48
N SER A 281 0.81 15.67 -9.29
CA SER A 281 2.23 15.36 -9.49
C SER A 281 3.08 15.70 -8.25
N ASP A 282 2.88 16.86 -7.62
CA ASP A 282 3.56 17.19 -6.36
C ASP A 282 3.13 16.27 -5.22
N LEU A 283 1.84 15.94 -5.12
CA LEU A 283 1.36 15.00 -4.11
C LEU A 283 1.94 13.60 -4.34
N SER A 284 2.04 13.14 -5.59
CA SER A 284 2.72 11.89 -5.95
C SER A 284 4.15 11.90 -5.43
N PHE A 285 4.89 12.98 -5.66
CA PHE A 285 6.24 13.12 -5.13
C PHE A 285 6.29 13.01 -3.60
N LYS A 286 5.41 13.72 -2.90
CA LYS A 286 5.32 13.66 -1.43
C LYS A 286 4.94 12.27 -0.92
N VAL A 287 3.99 11.58 -1.53
CA VAL A 287 3.54 10.26 -1.07
C VAL A 287 4.61 9.19 -1.27
N PHE A 288 5.25 9.18 -2.44
CA PHE A 288 6.17 8.09 -2.80
C PHE A 288 7.62 8.40 -2.46
N PHE A 289 8.10 9.61 -2.69
CA PHE A 289 9.51 9.95 -2.53
C PHE A 289 9.80 10.70 -1.23
N ALA A 290 8.94 11.62 -0.78
CA ALA A 290 9.17 12.43 0.43
C ALA A 290 8.03 12.35 1.49
N PRO A 291 7.63 11.14 1.94
CA PRO A 291 6.49 10.95 2.84
C PRO A 291 6.62 11.68 4.19
N GLU A 292 7.84 12.00 4.62
CA GLU A 292 8.11 12.81 5.80
C GLU A 292 7.51 14.23 5.71
N ALA A 293 7.35 14.77 4.50
CA ALA A 293 6.72 16.08 4.28
C ALA A 293 5.22 16.08 4.65
N LEU A 294 4.60 14.90 4.73
CA LEU A 294 3.20 14.71 5.12
C LEU A 294 3.07 14.37 6.63
N GLY A 295 4.20 14.23 7.34
CA GLY A 295 4.27 14.03 8.79
C GLY A 295 4.35 12.59 9.25
N ASN A 296 4.19 12.42 10.57
CA ASN A 296 4.26 11.11 11.21
C ASN A 296 2.97 10.32 10.91
N THR A 297 3.07 9.45 9.91
CA THR A 297 2.03 8.50 9.50
C THR A 297 2.66 7.12 9.36
N ASN A 298 1.92 6.06 9.70
CA ASN A 298 2.36 4.70 9.38
C ASN A 298 2.20 4.46 7.88
N TRP A 299 3.31 4.51 7.15
CA TRP A 299 3.38 4.35 5.69
C TRP A 299 3.36 2.91 5.18
N HIS A 300 3.12 1.94 6.07
CA HIS A 300 2.91 0.54 5.67
C HIS A 300 1.61 0.39 4.86
N VAL A 301 1.61 -0.39 3.78
CA VAL A 301 0.43 -0.56 2.89
C VAL A 301 -0.81 -1.16 3.58
N VAL A 302 -0.63 -1.83 4.71
CA VAL A 302 -1.70 -2.42 5.53
C VAL A 302 -2.40 -1.37 6.41
N SER A 303 -1.74 -0.25 6.71
CA SER A 303 -2.26 0.78 7.62
C SER A 303 -3.50 1.46 7.06
N ASN A 304 -4.56 1.50 7.87
CA ASN A 304 -5.80 2.22 7.59
C ASN A 304 -5.60 3.68 7.16
N HIS A 305 -4.51 4.32 7.56
CA HIS A 305 -4.23 5.70 7.20
C HIS A 305 -3.78 5.88 5.75
N VAL A 306 -2.94 4.97 5.22
CA VAL A 306 -2.28 5.17 3.92
C VAL A 306 -2.78 4.26 2.83
N ALA A 307 -3.45 3.15 3.16
CA ALA A 307 -4.09 2.30 2.17
C ALA A 307 -5.03 3.14 1.26
N ASN A 308 -5.89 3.95 1.88
CA ASN A 308 -6.79 4.84 1.13
C ASN A 308 -6.04 5.92 0.34
N VAL A 309 -4.94 6.46 0.86
CA VAL A 309 -4.09 7.40 0.11
C VAL A 309 -3.54 6.73 -1.15
N TYR A 310 -3.00 5.51 -1.05
CA TYR A 310 -2.48 4.78 -2.20
C TYR A 310 -3.59 4.44 -3.21
N SER A 311 -4.80 4.10 -2.74
CA SER A 311 -5.93 3.86 -3.62
C SER A 311 -6.33 5.11 -4.42
N GLY A 312 -6.41 6.28 -3.75
CA GLY A 312 -6.70 7.56 -4.39
C GLY A 312 -5.59 8.03 -5.32
N MET A 313 -4.31 7.81 -4.98
CA MET A 313 -3.20 8.07 -5.91
C MET A 313 -3.27 7.18 -7.15
N THR A 314 -3.74 5.93 -7.00
CA THR A 314 -3.94 5.03 -8.15
C THR A 314 -5.10 5.50 -9.02
N LEU A 315 -6.21 5.94 -8.43
CA LEU A 315 -7.33 6.55 -9.17
C LEU A 315 -6.88 7.82 -9.93
N ALA A 316 -6.11 8.70 -9.30
CA ALA A 316 -5.54 9.87 -9.96
C ALA A 316 -4.62 9.44 -11.13
N GLY A 317 -3.80 8.40 -10.95
CA GLY A 317 -2.99 7.83 -12.02
C GLY A 317 -3.84 7.30 -13.19
N LEU A 318 -4.93 6.59 -12.91
CA LEU A 318 -5.86 6.08 -13.92
C LEU A 318 -6.59 7.21 -14.68
N ALA A 319 -6.83 8.35 -14.03
CA ALA A 319 -7.44 9.52 -14.67
C ALA A 319 -6.44 10.35 -15.52
N LEU A 320 -5.14 10.24 -15.27
CA LEU A 320 -4.14 11.17 -15.82
C LEU A 320 -3.09 10.53 -16.74
N PHE A 321 -2.96 9.20 -16.78
CA PHE A 321 -1.80 8.54 -17.40
C PHE A 321 -1.60 8.81 -18.90
N ASP A 322 -2.66 9.23 -19.61
CA ASP A 322 -2.64 9.56 -21.04
C ASP A 322 -2.78 11.06 -21.31
N GLU A 323 -2.64 11.90 -20.29
CA GLU A 323 -2.50 13.34 -20.48
C GLU A 323 -1.24 13.63 -21.32
N PRO A 324 -1.34 14.40 -22.41
CA PRO A 324 -0.24 14.55 -23.34
C PRO A 324 0.87 15.44 -22.76
N SER A 325 2.13 15.08 -23.04
CA SER A 325 3.31 15.90 -22.77
C SER A 325 4.26 15.94 -23.96
N PRO A 326 5.16 16.94 -24.02
CA PRO A 326 6.35 16.86 -24.87
C PRO A 326 7.20 15.63 -24.54
N ALA A 327 8.05 15.23 -25.50
CA ALA A 327 8.99 14.14 -25.29
C ALA A 327 9.94 14.45 -24.12
N PRO A 328 10.21 13.48 -23.23
CA PRO A 328 11.11 13.67 -22.10
C PRO A 328 12.54 14.01 -22.51
N GLU A 329 13.12 15.04 -21.90
CA GLU A 329 14.51 15.43 -22.14
C GLU A 329 15.50 14.37 -21.64
N ALA A 330 16.62 14.22 -22.35
CA ALA A 330 17.68 13.31 -21.93
C ALA A 330 18.31 13.79 -20.60
N PRO A 331 18.71 12.87 -19.71
CA PRO A 331 19.45 13.21 -18.51
C PRO A 331 20.72 13.98 -18.85
N VAL A 332 20.99 15.07 -18.13
CA VAL A 332 22.23 15.83 -18.27
C VAL A 332 23.39 15.03 -17.65
N ALA A 333 24.49 14.88 -18.40
CA ALA A 333 25.70 14.25 -17.90
C ALA A 333 26.27 15.04 -16.71
N PRO A 334 26.71 14.37 -15.63
CA PRO A 334 27.34 15.05 -14.53
C PRO A 334 28.64 15.70 -15.01
N PHE A 335 28.93 16.91 -14.53
CA PHE A 335 30.23 17.51 -14.71
C PHE A 335 31.23 16.80 -13.78
N LEU A 336 32.16 16.04 -14.36
CA LEU A 336 33.14 15.26 -13.60
C LEU A 336 34.55 15.85 -13.66
N ASP A 337 34.79 16.87 -14.50
CA ASP A 337 36.09 17.52 -14.55
C ASP A 337 36.37 18.24 -13.25
N ASP A 338 37.63 18.26 -12.87
CA ASP A 338 38.08 18.93 -11.67
C ASP A 338 38.23 20.44 -11.87
N THR A 339 38.13 20.99 -13.08
CA THR A 339 38.43 22.39 -13.37
C THR A 339 37.26 23.11 -14.03
N VAL A 340 36.74 24.15 -13.37
CA VAL A 340 35.74 25.05 -13.97
C VAL A 340 36.45 26.31 -14.47
N PRO A 341 36.46 26.58 -15.79
CA PRO A 341 37.05 27.81 -16.30
C PRO A 341 36.26 29.03 -15.82
N PRO A 342 36.90 30.19 -15.62
CA PRO A 342 36.19 31.44 -15.35
C PRO A 342 35.33 31.83 -16.56
N ALA A 343 34.37 32.72 -16.34
CA ALA A 343 33.63 33.34 -17.43
C ALA A 343 34.60 34.04 -18.41
N PRO A 344 34.25 34.15 -19.70
CA PRO A 344 35.04 34.87 -20.69
C PRO A 344 35.44 36.27 -20.21
N ALA A 345 36.59 36.78 -20.66
CA ALA A 345 37.13 38.06 -20.20
C ALA A 345 36.19 39.27 -20.49
N ASP A 346 35.31 39.14 -21.47
CA ASP A 346 34.29 40.12 -21.85
C ASP A 346 32.94 39.92 -21.14
N TYR A 347 32.82 38.92 -20.26
CA TYR A 347 31.62 38.67 -19.48
C TYR A 347 31.25 39.88 -18.60
N LYS A 348 30.00 40.31 -18.71
CA LYS A 348 29.40 41.34 -17.86
C LYS A 348 28.18 40.75 -17.15
N PRO A 349 28.12 40.82 -15.81
CA PRO A 349 26.91 40.47 -15.07
C PRO A 349 25.71 41.25 -15.60
N GLY A 350 24.55 40.61 -15.67
CA GLY A 350 23.29 41.27 -16.01
C GLY A 350 23.00 42.46 -15.09
N LYS A 351 22.20 43.42 -15.56
CA LYS A 351 21.88 44.62 -14.79
C LYS A 351 21.24 44.27 -13.45
N GLY A 352 21.82 44.78 -12.37
CA GLY A 352 21.34 44.53 -11.00
C GLY A 352 21.79 43.21 -10.38
N VAL A 353 22.55 42.38 -11.11
CA VAL A 353 23.14 41.16 -10.55
C VAL A 353 24.33 41.53 -9.64
N PRO A 354 24.34 41.08 -8.37
CA PRO A 354 25.47 41.32 -7.49
C PRO A 354 26.69 40.49 -7.88
N VAL A 355 27.87 41.09 -7.69
CA VAL A 355 29.16 40.38 -7.76
C VAL A 355 29.68 40.26 -6.33
N VAL A 356 29.82 39.03 -5.84
CA VAL A 356 30.18 38.73 -4.46
C VAL A 356 31.52 38.00 -4.42
N PRO A 357 32.50 38.45 -3.61
CA PRO A 357 33.76 37.71 -3.45
C PRO A 357 33.52 36.30 -2.94
N LEU A 358 34.23 35.32 -3.50
CA LEU A 358 34.31 33.98 -2.92
C LEU A 358 35.05 34.05 -1.59
N VAL A 359 34.35 33.77 -0.49
CA VAL A 359 34.95 33.64 0.84
C VAL A 359 34.78 32.18 1.29
N PRO A 360 35.87 31.42 1.47
CA PRO A 360 35.78 30.02 1.85
C PRO A 360 34.97 29.82 3.15
N GLY A 361 34.03 28.88 3.11
CA GLY A 361 33.12 28.58 4.23
C GLY A 361 31.94 29.54 4.35
N LYS A 362 31.78 30.52 3.45
CA LYS A 362 30.64 31.46 3.43
C LYS A 362 29.89 31.37 2.11
N SER A 363 28.57 31.41 2.20
CA SER A 363 27.64 31.54 1.10
C SER A 363 27.50 33.01 0.70
N PRO A 364 27.27 33.33 -0.59
CA PRO A 364 26.99 34.70 -1.02
C PRO A 364 25.84 35.32 -0.22
N THR A 365 26.01 36.58 0.17
CA THR A 365 25.03 37.33 0.96
C THR A 365 24.08 38.17 0.11
N GLN A 366 24.36 38.30 -1.19
CA GLN A 366 23.58 39.08 -2.14
C GLN A 366 23.23 38.23 -3.36
N TRP A 367 21.95 38.24 -3.71
CA TRP A 367 21.37 37.50 -4.82
C TRP A 367 20.34 38.36 -5.57
N ILE A 368 20.07 38.01 -6.82
CA ILE A 368 18.74 38.20 -7.40
C ILE A 368 18.00 36.85 -7.34
N HIS A 369 16.69 36.87 -7.19
CA HIS A 369 15.92 35.63 -7.17
C HIS A 369 14.51 35.83 -7.72
N THR A 370 13.88 34.74 -8.14
CA THR A 370 12.47 34.77 -8.52
C THR A 370 11.56 34.92 -7.31
N GLU A 371 10.31 35.29 -7.54
CA GLU A 371 9.25 35.03 -6.59
C GLU A 371 9.19 33.52 -6.23
N PRO A 372 8.83 33.15 -4.98
CA PRO A 372 8.58 31.76 -4.65
C PRO A 372 7.34 31.27 -5.40
N LEU A 373 7.53 30.24 -6.22
CA LEU A 373 6.42 29.48 -6.76
C LEU A 373 5.90 28.57 -5.64
N TYR A 374 4.78 28.90 -5.00
CA TYR A 374 4.16 28.11 -3.91
C TYR A 374 3.49 26.80 -4.38
N LYS A 375 4.14 26.14 -5.33
CA LYS A 375 3.90 24.78 -5.81
C LYS A 375 5.27 24.22 -6.18
N ALA A 376 5.61 23.04 -5.69
CA ALA A 376 6.83 22.40 -6.16
C ALA A 376 6.62 21.96 -7.61
N THR A 377 7.60 22.21 -8.49
CA THR A 377 7.55 21.60 -9.82
C THR A 377 7.71 20.08 -9.68
N PRO A 378 7.12 19.30 -10.61
CA PRO A 378 7.12 17.84 -10.48
C PRO A 378 8.49 17.20 -10.75
N ASP A 379 9.40 17.96 -11.35
CA ASP A 379 10.73 17.51 -11.74
C ASP A 379 11.74 17.74 -10.61
N ASP A 380 12.64 16.78 -10.39
CA ASP A 380 13.77 16.96 -9.48
C ASP A 380 14.78 17.94 -10.12
N PRO A 381 15.19 19.04 -9.46
CA PRO A 381 16.12 20.00 -10.04
C PRO A 381 17.50 19.39 -10.38
N ARG A 382 17.85 18.23 -9.81
CA ARG A 382 19.08 17.46 -10.13
C ARG A 382 18.93 16.62 -11.40
N GLU A 383 17.70 16.43 -11.86
CA GLU A 383 17.37 15.74 -13.10
C GLU A 383 17.11 16.73 -14.24
N LYS A 384 16.40 17.82 -13.93
CA LYS A 384 16.01 18.86 -14.89
C LYS A 384 16.26 20.24 -14.32
N PHE A 385 17.17 20.97 -14.97
CA PHE A 385 17.57 22.31 -14.56
C PHE A 385 17.05 23.41 -15.49
N TYR A 386 16.10 23.09 -16.38
CA TYR A 386 15.37 24.04 -17.24
C TYR A 386 16.23 25.01 -18.06
N GLY A 387 17.47 24.62 -18.40
CA GLY A 387 18.41 25.48 -19.12
C GLY A 387 18.94 26.66 -18.29
N LEU A 388 18.68 26.68 -16.98
CA LEU A 388 19.07 27.76 -16.07
C LEU A 388 20.60 27.91 -15.97
N GLU A 389 21.35 26.87 -16.33
CA GLU A 389 22.81 26.90 -16.36
C GLU A 389 23.37 27.83 -17.45
N LYS A 390 22.59 28.16 -18.48
CA LYS A 390 23.03 28.99 -19.61
C LYS A 390 22.64 30.47 -19.47
N LEU A 391 22.00 30.85 -18.36
CA LEU A 391 21.45 32.18 -18.18
C LEU A 391 22.51 33.19 -17.70
N ASN A 392 22.38 34.42 -18.21
CA ASN A 392 22.96 35.64 -17.63
C ASN A 392 21.82 36.62 -17.37
N PRO A 393 20.99 36.38 -16.34
CA PRO A 393 19.76 37.14 -16.11
C PRO A 393 20.06 38.54 -15.58
N GLU A 394 19.15 39.47 -15.83
CA GLU A 394 19.05 40.77 -15.15
C GLU A 394 17.72 40.88 -14.38
N ILE A 395 17.57 41.88 -13.51
CA ILE A 395 16.28 42.16 -12.86
C ILE A 395 15.20 42.38 -13.92
N GLY A 396 14.06 41.69 -13.78
CA GLY A 396 12.97 41.66 -14.76
C GLY A 396 13.07 40.53 -15.78
N THR A 397 14.16 39.76 -15.81
CA THR A 397 14.29 38.60 -16.70
C THR A 397 13.25 37.54 -16.34
N LYS A 398 12.45 37.15 -17.33
CA LYS A 398 11.46 36.08 -17.22
C LYS A 398 12.06 34.74 -17.62
N ILE A 399 11.78 33.72 -16.84
CA ILE A 399 12.21 32.34 -17.09
C ILE A 399 11.02 31.39 -17.02
N LYS A 400 11.15 30.22 -17.65
CA LYS A 400 10.18 29.13 -17.52
C LYS A 400 10.73 28.01 -16.64
N VAL A 401 9.95 27.65 -15.63
CA VAL A 401 10.22 26.50 -14.76
C VAL A 401 8.98 25.63 -14.76
N GLY A 402 9.01 24.55 -15.53
CA GLY A 402 7.83 23.74 -15.85
C GLY A 402 6.84 24.57 -16.68
N ASP A 403 5.57 24.53 -16.29
CA ASP A 403 4.49 25.31 -16.92
C ASP A 403 4.41 26.75 -16.37
N PHE A 404 5.29 27.13 -15.45
CA PHE A 404 5.24 28.41 -14.76
C PHE A 404 6.27 29.39 -15.33
N GLU A 405 5.83 30.64 -15.55
CA GLU A 405 6.71 31.77 -15.82
C GLU A 405 7.04 32.45 -14.49
N LEU A 406 8.34 32.65 -14.21
CA LEU A 406 8.84 33.32 -13.01
C LEU A 406 9.72 34.49 -13.42
N THR A 407 9.83 35.52 -12.58
CA THR A 407 10.57 36.75 -12.90
C THR A 407 11.65 37.02 -11.86
N PHE A 408 12.89 37.23 -12.30
CA PHE A 408 13.97 37.63 -11.40
C PHE A 408 13.76 39.04 -10.86
N ASP A 409 13.88 39.20 -9.54
CA ASP A 409 13.82 40.48 -8.84
C ASP A 409 15.02 40.64 -7.88
N ALA A 410 15.23 41.86 -7.39
CA ALA A 410 16.19 42.14 -6.33
C ALA A 410 15.81 41.39 -5.05
N GLN A 411 16.80 40.87 -4.32
CA GLN A 411 16.57 40.22 -3.03
C GLN A 411 15.97 41.21 -2.02
N PRO A 412 14.74 40.96 -1.50
CA PRO A 412 14.13 41.79 -0.48
C PRO A 412 14.90 41.76 0.84
N GLU A 413 14.80 42.83 1.64
CA GLU A 413 15.48 42.92 2.95
C GLU A 413 15.15 41.73 3.88
N LYS A 414 13.88 41.33 3.91
CA LYS A 414 13.40 40.16 4.69
C LYS A 414 13.97 38.82 4.25
N ASN A 415 14.59 38.75 3.07
CA ASN A 415 15.23 37.56 2.51
C ASN A 415 16.75 37.56 2.73
N LYS A 416 17.34 38.57 3.39
CA LYS A 416 18.75 38.51 3.80
C LYS A 416 18.91 37.47 4.90
N SER A 417 19.88 36.56 4.73
CA SER A 417 20.17 35.56 5.74
C SER A 417 20.79 36.21 6.98
N THR A 418 20.31 35.80 8.15
CA THR A 418 20.91 36.14 9.45
C THR A 418 21.88 35.06 9.94
N GLU A 419 22.09 34.00 9.17
CA GLU A 419 23.00 32.92 9.52
C GLU A 419 24.46 33.33 9.32
N ASP A 420 25.35 32.84 10.18
CA ASP A 420 26.79 33.12 10.07
C ASP A 420 27.38 32.68 8.73
N VAL A 421 26.82 31.63 8.12
CA VAL A 421 27.24 31.13 6.82
C VAL A 421 26.78 32.01 5.65
N GLY A 422 25.83 32.93 5.82
CA GLY A 422 25.26 33.74 4.73
C GLY A 422 24.08 33.09 4.00
N GLY A 423 23.86 33.45 2.73
CA GLY A 423 22.78 32.90 1.88
C GLY A 423 21.49 33.72 1.81
N ILE A 424 20.39 33.07 1.45
CA ILE A 424 19.04 33.65 1.36
C ILE A 424 18.19 33.15 2.54
N GLY A 425 17.73 34.08 3.38
CA GLY A 425 16.85 33.81 4.50
C GLY A 425 15.43 33.52 4.04
N VAL A 426 14.94 32.30 4.27
CA VAL A 426 13.58 31.87 3.90
C VAL A 426 12.67 31.62 5.10
N TYR A 427 13.09 32.03 6.30
CA TYR A 427 12.37 31.75 7.56
C TYR A 427 10.92 32.25 7.57
N HIS A 428 10.63 33.37 6.93
CA HIS A 428 9.27 33.94 6.88
C HIS A 428 8.29 33.09 6.03
N LEU A 429 8.81 32.19 5.18
CA LEU A 429 8.07 31.22 4.38
C LEU A 429 7.84 29.87 5.11
N ILE A 430 8.34 29.74 6.34
CA ILE A 430 8.35 28.51 7.12
C ILE A 430 7.49 28.69 8.39
N GLU A 431 6.86 27.62 8.88
CA GLU A 431 6.17 27.61 10.18
C GLU A 431 7.17 27.68 11.37
N ALA A 432 6.67 27.86 12.60
CA ALA A 432 7.51 27.90 13.80
C ALA A 432 7.83 26.49 14.36
N GLY A 433 8.99 26.32 15.03
CA GLY A 433 9.40 25.06 15.70
C GLY A 433 10.44 24.21 14.94
N ALA A 434 11.07 23.25 15.61
CA ALA A 434 12.17 22.44 15.05
C ALA A 434 11.75 21.43 13.96
N ASN A 435 10.47 21.03 13.97
CA ASN A 435 9.85 20.17 12.95
C ASN A 435 8.96 20.96 11.97
N ALA A 436 9.15 22.28 11.90
CA ALA A 436 8.33 23.15 11.09
C ALA A 436 8.39 22.77 9.60
N ARG A 437 7.23 22.88 8.94
CA ARG A 437 7.11 22.70 7.49
C ARG A 437 7.24 24.05 6.81
N ALA A 438 7.54 24.05 5.52
CA ALA A 438 7.22 25.24 4.73
C ALA A 438 5.72 25.53 4.88
N LYS A 439 5.33 26.79 5.04
CA LYS A 439 3.90 27.18 5.09
C LYS A 439 3.19 26.64 3.85
N ASP A 440 3.87 26.77 2.71
CA ASP A 440 3.59 26.08 1.47
C ASP A 440 4.92 25.62 0.84
N PRO A 441 5.03 24.39 0.33
CA PRO A 441 6.13 23.97 -0.52
C PRO A 441 6.38 24.95 -1.66
N PHE A 442 7.64 25.31 -1.90
CA PHE A 442 7.96 26.28 -2.93
C PHE A 442 9.15 25.90 -3.80
N THR A 443 9.13 26.39 -5.04
CA THR A 443 10.28 26.40 -5.96
C THR A 443 10.80 27.82 -6.11
N MET A 444 12.12 28.00 -6.11
CA MET A 444 12.73 29.32 -6.32
C MET A 444 14.04 29.18 -7.08
N VAL A 445 14.35 30.16 -7.93
CA VAL A 445 15.64 30.27 -8.61
C VAL A 445 16.37 31.50 -8.10
N ALA A 446 17.64 31.35 -7.74
CA ALA A 446 18.52 32.42 -7.29
C ALA A 446 19.76 32.50 -8.18
N HIS A 447 20.26 33.71 -8.40
CA HIS A 447 21.45 33.96 -9.22
C HIS A 447 22.35 35.05 -8.61
N THR A 448 23.66 34.84 -8.70
CA THR A 448 24.71 35.79 -8.28
C THR A 448 25.98 35.54 -9.11
N VAL A 449 26.96 36.43 -9.08
CA VAL A 449 28.28 36.21 -9.69
C VAL A 449 29.33 36.14 -8.59
N LEU A 450 30.06 35.03 -8.52
CA LEU A 450 31.20 34.89 -7.63
C LEU A 450 32.45 35.52 -8.26
N GLU A 451 33.15 36.36 -7.51
CA GLU A 451 34.50 36.81 -7.84
C GLU A 451 35.53 35.95 -7.11
N VAL A 452 36.27 35.13 -7.87
CA VAL A 452 37.38 34.33 -7.35
C VAL A 452 38.66 35.14 -7.47
N LYS A 453 39.19 35.57 -6.33
CA LYS A 453 40.45 36.33 -6.26
C LYS A 453 41.67 35.43 -6.10
N GLU A 454 41.52 34.38 -5.32
CA GLU A 454 42.55 33.37 -5.03
C GLU A 454 42.20 32.08 -5.78
N PRO A 455 43.00 31.65 -6.76
CA PRO A 455 42.85 30.33 -7.38
C PRO A 455 43.02 29.22 -6.34
N GLY A 456 42.26 28.14 -6.47
CA GLY A 456 42.35 27.02 -5.54
C GLY A 456 41.42 25.87 -5.86
N GLN A 457 41.55 24.80 -5.08
CA GLN A 457 40.60 23.69 -5.06
C GLN A 457 39.60 23.88 -3.93
N TYR A 458 38.33 23.75 -4.27
CA TYR A 458 37.20 24.02 -3.39
C TYR A 458 36.19 22.88 -3.42
N THR A 459 35.68 22.52 -2.26
CA THR A 459 34.56 21.59 -2.10
C THR A 459 33.25 22.38 -2.09
N PHE A 460 32.35 22.07 -3.01
CA PHE A 460 31.02 22.68 -3.08
C PHE A 460 30.06 22.06 -2.07
N ILE A 461 29.50 22.89 -1.19
CA ILE A 461 28.55 22.48 -0.16
C ILE A 461 27.18 23.04 -0.51
N ASN A 462 26.26 22.15 -0.87
CA ASN A 462 24.87 22.45 -1.16
C ASN A 462 24.01 21.26 -0.69
N PRO A 463 23.78 21.14 0.62
CA PRO A 463 23.08 19.99 1.19
C PRO A 463 21.70 19.80 0.56
N VAL A 464 21.34 18.55 0.30
CA VAL A 464 20.02 18.17 -0.22
C VAL A 464 19.39 17.08 0.65
N SER A 465 18.07 17.07 0.70
CA SER A 465 17.26 15.96 1.23
C SER A 465 16.08 15.73 0.29
N ARG A 466 15.30 14.66 0.47
CA ARG A 466 14.13 14.43 -0.41
C ARG A 466 13.08 15.53 -0.29
N ALA A 467 12.93 16.08 0.89
CA ALA A 467 12.02 17.20 1.13
C ALA A 467 12.57 18.51 0.56
N ASN A 468 13.88 18.72 0.61
CA ASN A 468 14.54 19.95 0.16
C ASN A 468 15.58 19.62 -0.90
N LEU A 469 15.17 19.73 -2.16
CA LEU A 469 16.03 19.47 -3.31
C LEU A 469 16.70 20.77 -3.75
N ALA A 470 17.96 20.69 -4.13
CA ALA A 470 18.69 21.80 -4.70
C ALA A 470 19.64 21.30 -5.78
N GLN A 471 19.82 22.11 -6.82
CA GLN A 471 20.85 21.96 -7.81
C GLN A 471 21.46 23.33 -8.08
N ALA A 472 22.76 23.36 -8.35
CA ALA A 472 23.45 24.59 -8.72
C ALA A 472 24.23 24.40 -10.02
N SER A 473 24.41 25.51 -10.74
CA SER A 473 25.35 25.61 -11.83
C SER A 473 26.38 26.71 -11.55
N ILE A 474 27.65 26.43 -11.79
CA ILE A 474 28.71 27.43 -11.78
C ILE A 474 29.28 27.56 -13.19
N ASN A 475 29.21 28.76 -13.76
CA ASN A 475 29.61 29.08 -15.14
C ASN A 475 29.14 28.03 -16.18
N GLY A 476 27.84 27.69 -16.15
CA GLY A 476 27.25 26.71 -17.06
C GLY A 476 27.53 25.24 -16.76
N LYS A 477 28.23 24.92 -15.67
CA LYS A 477 28.49 23.54 -15.24
C LYS A 477 27.63 23.18 -14.04
N LEU A 478 26.81 22.13 -14.16
CA LEU A 478 26.04 21.59 -13.03
C LEU A 478 26.99 20.93 -12.03
N ILE A 479 26.99 21.41 -10.79
CA ILE A 479 27.88 20.94 -9.73
C ILE A 479 27.11 20.18 -8.64
N ALA A 480 27.66 19.06 -8.20
CA ALA A 480 27.06 18.22 -7.17
C ALA A 480 27.49 18.64 -5.75
N HIS A 481 26.67 18.32 -4.75
CA HIS A 481 27.08 18.43 -3.36
C HIS A 481 28.33 17.57 -3.09
N MET A 482 29.30 18.12 -2.35
CA MET A 482 30.61 17.53 -2.04
C MET A 482 31.55 17.40 -3.26
N GLN A 483 31.20 18.00 -4.40
CA GLN A 483 32.09 18.02 -5.55
C GLN A 483 33.30 18.92 -5.29
N VAL A 484 34.49 18.40 -5.57
CA VAL A 484 35.73 19.19 -5.57
C VAL A 484 35.93 19.78 -6.96
N VAL A 485 36.13 21.09 -7.02
CA VAL A 485 36.44 21.84 -8.24
C VAL A 485 37.61 22.79 -8.02
N LYS A 486 38.40 22.98 -9.06
CA LYS A 486 39.47 23.95 -9.20
C LYS A 486 38.88 25.19 -9.87
N LEU A 487 39.01 26.31 -9.20
CA LEU A 487 38.61 27.62 -9.70
C LEU A 487 39.86 28.48 -9.86
N GLU A 488 39.97 29.13 -11.01
CA GLU A 488 41.03 30.10 -11.31
C GLU A 488 40.54 31.52 -10.97
N LYS A 489 41.42 32.51 -11.08
CA LYS A 489 41.03 33.90 -10.87
C LYS A 489 40.04 34.35 -11.95
N GLY A 490 38.89 34.90 -11.55
CA GLY A 490 37.89 35.43 -12.48
C GLY A 490 36.47 35.46 -11.93
N PHE A 491 35.51 35.70 -12.84
CA PHE A 491 34.08 35.71 -12.50
C PHE A 491 33.41 34.37 -12.80
N TYR A 492 32.51 33.97 -11.91
CA TYR A 492 31.81 32.70 -11.97
C TYR A 492 30.32 32.91 -11.70
N PRO A 493 29.47 32.95 -12.73
CA PRO A 493 28.02 33.01 -12.55
C PRO A 493 27.55 31.77 -11.79
N LEU A 494 26.84 31.99 -10.68
CA LEU A 494 26.29 30.94 -9.83
C LEU A 494 24.78 31.04 -9.86
N THR A 495 24.13 30.03 -10.45
CA THR A 495 22.67 29.87 -10.44
C THR A 495 22.32 28.71 -9.54
N GLN A 496 21.29 28.87 -8.70
CA GLN A 496 20.75 27.82 -7.85
C GLN A 496 19.25 27.71 -8.07
N MET A 497 18.77 26.47 -8.26
CA MET A 497 17.35 26.15 -8.20
C MET A 497 17.10 25.32 -6.96
N VAL A 498 16.06 25.66 -6.21
CA VAL A 498 15.66 24.93 -5.01
C VAL A 498 14.19 24.57 -5.04
N GLN A 499 13.86 23.42 -4.46
CA GLN A 499 12.52 23.03 -4.09
C GLN A 499 12.49 22.73 -2.60
N TRP A 500 11.77 23.53 -1.83
CA TRP A 500 11.75 23.48 -0.38
C TRP A 500 10.40 23.00 0.15
N ARG A 501 10.41 21.99 1.04
CA ARG A 501 9.20 21.43 1.66
C ARG A 501 9.29 21.40 3.19
N MET A 502 10.48 21.29 3.78
CA MET A 502 10.70 21.24 5.22
C MET A 502 11.65 22.35 5.68
N ARG A 503 11.57 22.74 6.96
CA ARG A 503 12.51 23.72 7.54
C ARG A 503 13.95 23.22 7.43
N TRP A 504 14.80 24.03 6.82
CA TRP A 504 16.26 23.86 6.84
C TRP A 504 16.85 25.25 6.69
N GLY A 505 17.36 25.83 7.78
CA GLY A 505 18.05 27.12 7.83
C GLY A 505 17.73 28.15 6.73
N ALA A 506 18.80 28.63 6.09
CA ALA A 506 18.80 29.47 4.91
C ALA A 506 19.18 28.66 3.66
N ILE A 507 18.84 29.19 2.47
CA ILE A 507 19.40 28.69 1.21
C ILE A 507 20.84 29.20 1.10
N ALA A 508 21.82 28.37 1.43
CA ALA A 508 23.20 28.80 1.60
C ALA A 508 24.20 27.86 0.91
N PRO A 509 24.25 27.82 -0.44
CA PRO A 509 25.32 27.11 -1.13
C PRO A 509 26.66 27.84 -0.90
N PHE A 510 27.74 27.11 -0.62
CA PHE A 510 29.05 27.72 -0.42
C PHE A 510 30.19 26.81 -0.88
N PHE A 511 31.39 27.38 -0.95
CA PHE A 511 32.62 26.67 -1.24
C PHE A 511 33.51 26.70 0.00
N LYS A 512 34.07 25.57 0.42
CA LYS A 512 35.18 25.52 1.38
C LYS A 512 36.45 25.10 0.67
N THR A 513 37.61 25.46 1.20
CA THR A 513 38.88 24.92 0.69
C THR A 513 38.86 23.39 0.79
N ALA A 514 39.26 22.70 -0.28
CA ALA A 514 39.29 21.25 -0.31
C ALA A 514 40.46 20.71 0.52
N THR A 515 40.21 19.69 1.34
CA THR A 515 41.25 18.93 2.04
C THR A 515 41.66 17.69 1.22
N PRO A 516 42.81 17.04 1.51
CA PRO A 516 43.16 15.76 0.89
C PRO A 516 42.06 14.71 1.04
N GLU A 517 41.36 14.69 2.17
CA GLU A 517 40.22 13.80 2.41
C GLU A 517 39.03 14.12 1.53
N ASP A 518 38.71 15.41 1.30
CA ASP A 518 37.65 15.82 0.39
C ASP A 518 37.96 15.36 -1.05
N ILE A 519 39.21 15.51 -1.49
CA ILE A 519 39.67 15.09 -2.83
C ILE A 519 39.49 13.57 -3.00
N ALA A 520 40.02 12.79 -2.06
CA ALA A 520 39.89 11.33 -2.09
C ALA A 520 38.43 10.85 -1.97
N ALA A 521 37.59 11.57 -1.23
CA ALA A 521 36.16 11.29 -1.13
C ALA A 521 35.45 11.59 -2.46
N TRP A 522 35.78 12.70 -3.13
CA TRP A 522 35.22 13.07 -4.42
C TRP A 522 35.61 12.08 -5.53
N GLU A 523 36.84 11.59 -5.59
CA GLU A 523 37.23 10.54 -6.55
C GLU A 523 36.34 9.29 -6.46
N LYS A 524 35.97 8.88 -5.25
CA LYS A 524 35.04 7.75 -5.04
C LYS A 524 33.60 8.12 -5.41
N ALA A 525 33.17 9.33 -5.06
CA ALA A 525 31.82 9.82 -5.34
C ALA A 525 31.59 10.06 -6.84
N SER A 526 32.59 10.53 -7.59
CA SER A 526 32.51 10.81 -9.02
C SER A 526 32.34 9.52 -9.84
N ALA A 527 33.02 8.44 -9.45
CA ALA A 527 32.82 7.12 -10.04
C ALA A 527 31.37 6.63 -9.82
N GLN A 528 30.83 6.79 -8.61
CA GLN A 528 29.43 6.45 -8.31
C GLN A 528 28.45 7.33 -9.09
N LEU A 529 28.74 8.63 -9.23
CA LEU A 529 27.93 9.57 -9.99
C LEU A 529 27.89 9.20 -11.48
N LYS A 530 29.00 8.73 -12.04
CA LYS A 530 29.06 8.20 -13.41
C LYS A 530 28.15 6.97 -13.57
N THR A 531 28.24 6.00 -12.66
CA THR A 531 27.37 4.81 -12.68
C THR A 531 25.89 5.14 -12.48
N ASN A 532 25.59 6.13 -11.62
CA ASN A 532 24.24 6.65 -11.45
C ASN A 532 23.73 7.29 -12.75
N PHE A 533 24.56 8.10 -13.42
CA PHE A 533 24.21 8.67 -14.72
C PHE A 533 23.90 7.59 -15.77
N GLU A 534 24.70 6.53 -15.89
CA GLU A 534 24.40 5.41 -16.78
C GLU A 534 23.05 4.75 -16.46
N THR A 535 22.72 4.62 -15.17
CA THR A 535 21.42 4.11 -14.71
C THR A 535 20.28 5.06 -15.09
N ARG A 536 20.48 6.37 -14.95
CA ARG A 536 19.52 7.39 -15.38
C ARG A 536 19.30 7.40 -16.88
N VAL A 537 20.34 7.20 -17.68
CA VAL A 537 20.23 7.06 -19.15
C VAL A 537 19.41 5.83 -19.52
N ALA A 538 19.67 4.68 -18.89
CA ALA A 538 18.88 3.48 -19.10
C ALA A 538 17.41 3.66 -18.65
N ASN A 539 17.18 4.36 -17.54
CA ASN A 539 15.83 4.70 -17.07
C ASN A 539 15.11 5.62 -18.06
N HIS A 540 15.79 6.64 -18.58
CA HIS A 540 15.25 7.57 -19.58
C HIS A 540 14.86 6.84 -20.87
N ALA A 541 15.68 5.90 -21.36
CA ALA A 541 15.33 5.08 -22.51
C ALA A 541 14.01 4.32 -22.30
N ALA A 542 13.84 3.68 -21.13
CA ALA A 542 12.60 3.01 -20.77
C ALA A 542 11.39 3.96 -20.68
N VAL A 543 11.60 5.18 -20.17
CA VAL A 543 10.59 6.24 -20.11
C VAL A 543 10.18 6.72 -21.51
N ILE A 544 11.15 6.92 -22.41
CA ILE A 544 10.90 7.31 -23.80
C ILE A 544 10.10 6.24 -24.54
N ASP A 545 10.45 4.96 -24.37
CA ASP A 545 9.72 3.86 -25.00
C ASP A 545 8.27 3.81 -24.49
N ASN A 546 8.07 4.06 -23.19
CA ASN A 546 6.72 4.15 -22.65
C ASN A 546 5.95 5.36 -23.19
N TRP A 547 6.56 6.55 -23.25
CA TRP A 547 5.96 7.76 -23.83
C TRP A 547 5.52 7.54 -25.28
N LYS A 548 6.32 6.82 -26.08
CA LYS A 548 5.93 6.43 -27.45
C LYS A 548 4.73 5.48 -27.44
N ARG A 549 4.73 4.45 -26.58
CA ARG A 549 3.62 3.48 -26.48
C ARG A 549 2.31 4.10 -25.99
N SER A 550 2.38 5.10 -25.11
CA SER A 550 1.21 5.85 -24.63
C SER A 550 0.80 6.99 -25.55
N ALA A 551 1.29 7.02 -26.80
CA ALA A 551 1.00 8.06 -27.79
C ALA A 551 1.30 9.49 -27.31
N GLY A 552 2.32 9.65 -26.46
CA GLY A 552 2.75 10.94 -25.92
C GLY A 552 2.25 11.24 -24.51
N GLY A 553 1.70 10.26 -23.79
CA GLY A 553 1.25 10.43 -22.40
C GLY A 553 2.38 10.82 -21.45
N ASP A 554 2.09 11.71 -20.51
CA ASP A 554 3.03 12.33 -19.59
C ASP A 554 3.70 11.27 -18.70
N PRO A 555 5.04 11.16 -18.73
CA PRO A 555 5.75 10.22 -17.87
C PRO A 555 5.52 10.42 -16.38
N ALA A 556 5.22 11.64 -15.92
CA ALA A 556 4.92 11.90 -14.52
C ALA A 556 3.66 11.16 -14.07
N PHE A 557 2.62 11.13 -14.90
CA PHE A 557 1.36 10.44 -14.60
C PHE A 557 1.43 8.94 -14.88
N THR A 558 2.22 8.51 -15.87
CA THR A 558 2.53 7.08 -15.99
C THR A 558 3.31 6.60 -14.75
N ARG A 559 4.31 7.35 -14.27
CA ARG A 559 5.04 7.05 -13.03
C ARG A 559 4.10 7.00 -11.82
N LEU A 560 3.17 7.96 -11.71
CA LEU A 560 2.15 7.95 -10.67
C LEU A 560 1.31 6.65 -10.73
N LEU A 561 0.79 6.29 -11.90
CA LEU A 561 0.03 5.05 -12.07
C LEU A 561 0.86 3.81 -11.69
N ARG A 562 2.12 3.75 -12.13
CA ARG A 562 3.05 2.64 -11.80
C ARG A 562 3.32 2.53 -10.29
N LEU A 563 3.59 3.64 -9.61
CA LEU A 563 3.83 3.68 -8.16
C LEU A 563 2.56 3.41 -7.35
N GLY A 564 1.42 3.97 -7.77
CA GLY A 564 0.11 3.69 -7.18
C GLY A 564 -0.26 2.22 -7.31
N ARG A 565 -0.11 1.64 -8.51
CA ARG A 565 -0.26 0.20 -8.77
C ARG A 565 0.66 -0.62 -7.86
N PHE A 566 1.95 -0.28 -7.78
CA PHE A 566 2.90 -1.02 -6.95
C PHE A 566 2.47 -1.06 -5.47
N MET A 567 2.15 0.09 -4.87
CA MET A 567 1.70 0.15 -3.48
C MET A 567 0.36 -0.57 -3.29
N SER A 568 -0.56 -0.45 -4.25
CA SER A 568 -1.86 -1.13 -4.20
C SER A 568 -1.71 -2.65 -4.35
N ALA A 569 -0.79 -3.13 -5.17
CA ALA A 569 -0.50 -4.56 -5.31
C ALA A 569 0.18 -5.14 -4.06
N LEU A 570 0.97 -4.34 -3.33
CA LEU A 570 1.48 -4.70 -2.00
C LEU A 570 0.38 -4.69 -0.94
N HIS A 571 -0.55 -3.73 -1.00
CA HIS A 571 -1.75 -3.75 -0.15
C HIS A 571 -2.56 -5.02 -0.38
N CYS A 572 -2.84 -5.37 -1.64
CA CYS A 572 -3.52 -6.61 -1.98
C CYS A 572 -2.80 -7.84 -1.41
N GLU A 573 -1.47 -7.97 -1.56
CA GLU A 573 -0.73 -9.13 -1.03
C GLU A 573 -0.71 -9.20 0.52
N HIS A 574 -0.44 -8.06 1.18
CA HIS A 574 -0.14 -8.04 2.62
C HIS A 574 -1.32 -7.67 3.52
N ALA A 575 -2.37 -7.04 2.98
CA ALA A 575 -3.54 -6.60 3.75
C ALA A 575 -4.80 -7.42 3.46
N ILE A 576 -4.92 -8.02 2.27
CA ILE A 576 -6.13 -8.74 1.87
C ILE A 576 -5.84 -10.20 1.56
N GLY A 577 -4.79 -10.45 0.77
CA GLY A 577 -4.35 -11.77 0.35
C GLY A 577 -5.33 -12.52 -0.54
N LYS A 578 -4.86 -13.62 -1.13
CA LYS A 578 -5.70 -14.57 -1.86
C LYS A 578 -6.88 -15.03 -0.99
N GLY A 579 -8.10 -15.00 -1.53
CA GLY A 579 -9.33 -15.38 -0.84
C GLY A 579 -9.95 -14.27 0.02
N GLY A 580 -9.47 -13.03 -0.14
CA GLY A 580 -10.16 -11.83 0.31
C GLY A 580 -10.22 -11.61 1.82
N PHE A 581 -9.17 -11.92 2.56
CA PHE A 581 -9.08 -11.72 4.02
C PHE A 581 -8.91 -10.23 4.39
N GLN A 582 -8.58 -9.94 5.65
CA GLN A 582 -8.32 -8.59 6.14
C GLN A 582 -7.19 -8.62 7.19
N GLY A 583 -6.16 -7.82 6.98
CA GLY A 583 -4.94 -7.83 7.78
C GLY A 583 -5.11 -7.14 9.12
N GLU A 584 -5.62 -5.91 9.12
CA GLU A 584 -5.83 -5.16 10.37
C GLU A 584 -6.99 -5.72 11.20
N VAL A 585 -6.98 -5.44 12.50
CA VAL A 585 -8.04 -5.87 13.44
C VAL A 585 -9.03 -4.75 13.75
N GLY A 586 -10.18 -5.12 14.32
CA GLY A 586 -11.28 -4.20 14.64
C GLY A 586 -11.82 -3.44 13.42
N GLY A 587 -12.32 -2.22 13.65
CA GLY A 587 -12.84 -1.35 12.60
C GLY A 587 -11.80 -0.87 11.58
N TYR A 588 -10.51 -0.91 11.92
CA TYR A 588 -9.43 -0.48 11.02
C TYR A 588 -9.30 -1.36 9.78
N SER A 589 -9.75 -2.62 9.86
CA SER A 589 -9.83 -3.51 8.70
C SER A 589 -10.73 -2.94 7.59
N VAL A 590 -11.85 -2.31 7.96
CA VAL A 590 -12.78 -1.69 7.01
C VAL A 590 -12.18 -0.41 6.46
N ASP A 591 -11.65 0.44 7.34
CA ASP A 591 -10.98 1.68 6.94
C ASP A 591 -9.88 1.39 5.91
N ALA A 592 -9.01 0.41 6.17
CA ALA A 592 -7.91 0.04 5.30
C ALA A 592 -8.34 -0.57 3.96
N SER A 593 -9.53 -1.20 3.89
CA SER A 593 -10.01 -1.88 2.68
C SER A 593 -10.90 -1.00 1.79
N SER A 594 -11.50 0.04 2.35
CA SER A 594 -12.58 0.82 1.69
C SER A 594 -12.14 1.48 0.37
N GLY A 595 -11.01 2.18 0.35
CA GLY A 595 -10.52 2.86 -0.86
C GLY A 595 -10.15 1.88 -1.97
N HIS A 596 -9.53 0.75 -1.63
CA HIS A 596 -9.17 -0.29 -2.60
C HIS A 596 -10.39 -1.07 -3.11
N ALA A 597 -11.43 -1.25 -2.29
CA ALA A 597 -12.69 -1.82 -2.74
C ALA A 597 -13.33 -0.96 -3.86
N LYS A 598 -13.21 0.36 -3.76
CA LYS A 598 -13.67 1.32 -4.76
C LYS A 598 -12.74 1.41 -5.97
N LEU A 599 -11.43 1.28 -5.77
CA LEU A 599 -10.43 1.27 -6.84
C LEU A 599 -10.54 0.04 -7.74
N TRP A 600 -10.79 -1.15 -7.18
CA TRP A 600 -10.75 -2.41 -7.92
C TRP A 600 -11.60 -2.43 -9.21
N PRO A 601 -12.91 -2.12 -9.18
CA PRO A 601 -13.71 -2.08 -10.40
C PRO A 601 -13.25 -0.99 -11.38
N ALA A 602 -12.74 0.15 -10.89
CA ALA A 602 -12.22 1.21 -11.75
C ALA A 602 -10.94 0.77 -12.47
N TYR A 603 -10.03 0.09 -11.77
CA TYR A 603 -8.81 -0.46 -12.35
C TYR A 603 -9.14 -1.50 -13.43
N ARG A 604 -10.04 -2.46 -13.13
CA ARG A 604 -10.47 -3.47 -14.11
C ARG A 604 -11.08 -2.83 -15.35
N ARG A 605 -11.93 -1.81 -15.18
CA ARG A 605 -12.56 -1.09 -16.30
C ARG A 605 -11.55 -0.37 -17.20
N VAL A 606 -10.57 0.31 -16.62
CA VAL A 606 -9.57 1.10 -17.35
C VAL A 606 -8.52 0.21 -18.01
N MET A 607 -8.03 -0.80 -17.29
CA MET A 607 -6.92 -1.64 -17.75
C MET A 607 -7.37 -2.88 -18.52
N GLY A 608 -8.63 -3.29 -18.32
CA GLY A 608 -9.20 -4.51 -18.88
C GLY A 608 -8.83 -5.78 -18.14
N TYR A 609 -8.23 -5.67 -16.96
CA TYR A 609 -7.77 -6.81 -16.15
C TYR A 609 -7.61 -6.41 -14.68
N ASP A 610 -7.52 -7.39 -13.79
CA ASP A 610 -7.37 -7.15 -12.36
C ASP A 610 -5.99 -6.63 -11.94
N LEU A 611 -5.97 -5.82 -10.87
CA LEU A 611 -4.75 -5.28 -10.30
C LEU A 611 -3.73 -6.37 -9.93
N THR A 612 -4.22 -7.50 -9.45
CA THR A 612 -3.48 -8.69 -9.01
C THR A 612 -4.22 -9.98 -9.38
N PRO A 613 -3.52 -11.12 -9.50
CA PRO A 613 -4.14 -12.40 -9.92
C PRO A 613 -4.96 -13.13 -8.85
N ASN A 614 -4.94 -12.69 -7.58
CA ASN A 614 -5.37 -13.56 -6.48
C ASN A 614 -6.80 -13.33 -6.00
N ASN A 615 -7.62 -12.63 -6.79
CA ASN A 615 -9.02 -12.33 -6.47
C ASN A 615 -9.22 -11.62 -5.13
N GLU A 616 -8.26 -10.83 -4.66
CA GLU A 616 -8.27 -10.23 -3.32
C GLU A 616 -9.60 -9.52 -2.98
N TYR A 617 -10.07 -8.63 -3.85
CA TYR A 617 -11.35 -7.93 -3.65
C TYR A 617 -12.60 -8.65 -4.19
N PRO A 618 -12.54 -9.36 -5.34
CA PRO A 618 -13.65 -10.22 -5.79
C PRO A 618 -14.11 -11.25 -4.74
N ASP A 619 -13.18 -11.75 -3.93
CA ASP A 619 -13.43 -12.76 -2.91
C ASP A 619 -13.76 -12.15 -1.52
N TYR A 620 -13.70 -10.83 -1.36
CA TYR A 620 -13.88 -10.16 -0.06
C TYR A 620 -15.30 -10.30 0.52
N LEU A 621 -16.34 -10.04 -0.30
CA LEU A 621 -17.75 -10.20 0.12
C LEU A 621 -18.11 -11.67 0.38
N PRO A 622 -17.84 -12.63 -0.55
CA PRO A 622 -18.10 -14.05 -0.30
C PRO A 622 -17.49 -14.56 1.01
N ARG A 623 -16.23 -14.19 1.27
CA ARG A 623 -15.52 -14.60 2.48
C ARG A 623 -16.18 -14.08 3.76
N LYS A 624 -16.67 -12.83 3.79
CA LYS A 624 -17.43 -12.29 4.94
C LYS A 624 -18.70 -13.08 5.20
N ILE A 625 -19.44 -13.39 4.14
CA ILE A 625 -20.71 -14.13 4.20
C ILE A 625 -20.49 -15.57 4.69
N ILE A 626 -19.44 -16.25 4.21
CA ILE A 626 -19.08 -17.60 4.65
C ILE A 626 -18.59 -17.61 6.10
N GLY A 627 -17.74 -16.65 6.48
CA GLY A 627 -17.24 -16.50 7.84
C GLY A 627 -18.30 -16.11 8.87
N GLY A 628 -19.42 -15.52 8.43
CA GLY A 628 -20.52 -15.14 9.30
C GLY A 628 -20.14 -14.08 10.35
N PRO A 629 -20.89 -14.00 11.47
CA PRO A 629 -20.78 -12.89 12.41
C PRO A 629 -19.61 -13.02 13.41
N GLN A 630 -18.67 -13.95 13.22
CA GLN A 630 -17.54 -14.18 14.12
C GLN A 630 -16.28 -13.40 13.71
N ASP A 631 -15.73 -12.62 14.64
CA ASP A 631 -14.43 -11.95 14.47
C ASP A 631 -13.30 -12.89 14.91
N ILE A 632 -12.47 -13.28 13.94
CA ILE A 632 -11.16 -13.90 14.20
C ILE A 632 -10.00 -12.92 13.99
N ASN A 633 -10.15 -11.97 13.07
CA ASN A 633 -9.14 -10.96 12.74
C ASN A 633 -9.81 -9.76 12.03
N GLY A 634 -10.57 -8.95 12.75
CA GLY A 634 -11.22 -7.74 12.22
C GLY A 634 -12.74 -7.83 12.16
N THR A 635 -13.39 -6.67 12.07
CA THR A 635 -14.85 -6.56 12.13
C THR A 635 -15.54 -7.46 11.11
N THR A 636 -16.68 -8.01 11.50
CA THR A 636 -17.52 -8.85 10.63
C THR A 636 -18.53 -8.06 9.83
N ARG A 637 -18.86 -6.85 10.29
CA ARG A 637 -19.75 -5.94 9.58
C ARG A 637 -19.01 -5.17 8.51
N ILE A 638 -19.65 -5.06 7.34
CA ILE A 638 -19.28 -4.23 6.21
C ILE A 638 -20.51 -3.43 5.82
N GLY A 639 -20.34 -2.17 5.41
CA GLY A 639 -21.46 -1.34 4.99
C GLY A 639 -21.96 -1.71 3.59
N GLY A 640 -23.10 -1.16 3.22
CA GLY A 640 -23.65 -1.27 1.87
C GLY A 640 -22.76 -0.66 0.80
N ASP A 641 -21.84 0.23 1.18
CA ASP A 641 -20.81 0.81 0.31
C ASP A 641 -19.85 -0.26 -0.26
N PHE A 642 -19.52 -1.30 0.51
CA PHE A 642 -18.72 -2.43 0.02
C PHE A 642 -19.49 -3.26 -0.99
N PHE A 643 -20.77 -3.54 -0.74
CA PHE A 643 -21.62 -4.22 -1.70
C PHE A 643 -21.74 -3.41 -2.99
N ALA A 644 -22.08 -2.12 -2.88
CA ALA A 644 -22.18 -1.21 -3.99
C ALA A 644 -20.88 -1.13 -4.82
N ALA A 645 -19.71 -1.10 -4.18
CA ALA A 645 -18.42 -1.03 -4.88
C ALA A 645 -18.02 -2.37 -5.53
N LEU A 646 -18.15 -3.48 -4.81
CA LEU A 646 -17.56 -4.76 -5.21
C LEU A 646 -18.51 -5.68 -5.98
N PHE A 647 -19.82 -5.41 -5.99
CA PHE A 647 -20.80 -6.24 -6.71
C PHE A 647 -20.39 -6.56 -8.17
N PRO A 648 -19.88 -5.60 -8.99
CA PRO A 648 -19.44 -5.89 -10.36
C PRO A 648 -18.22 -6.80 -10.46
N THR A 649 -17.48 -6.96 -9.36
CA THR A 649 -16.21 -7.70 -9.33
C THR A 649 -16.40 -9.17 -8.93
N VAL A 650 -17.51 -9.46 -8.24
CA VAL A 650 -17.90 -10.81 -7.80
C VAL A 650 -18.16 -11.70 -9.02
N LYS A 651 -17.80 -12.98 -8.88
CA LYS A 651 -18.05 -14.01 -9.90
C LYS A 651 -19.55 -14.07 -10.28
N PRO A 652 -19.90 -14.10 -11.58
CA PRO A 652 -21.30 -14.07 -12.02
C PRO A 652 -22.21 -15.11 -11.36
N GLU A 653 -21.71 -16.31 -11.11
CA GLU A 653 -22.45 -17.40 -10.48
C GLU A 653 -22.79 -17.15 -8.99
N TRP A 654 -22.11 -16.22 -8.32
CA TRP A 654 -22.37 -15.85 -6.93
C TRP A 654 -23.20 -14.57 -6.79
N GLN A 655 -23.30 -13.77 -7.85
CA GLN A 655 -23.98 -12.46 -7.82
C GLN A 655 -25.43 -12.54 -7.28
N PRO A 656 -26.27 -13.53 -7.62
CA PRO A 656 -27.62 -13.61 -7.06
C PRO A 656 -27.64 -13.79 -5.53
N GLU A 657 -26.68 -14.51 -4.95
CA GLU A 657 -26.56 -14.69 -3.50
C GLU A 657 -25.93 -13.48 -2.83
N ILE A 658 -24.96 -12.84 -3.47
CA ILE A 658 -24.42 -11.57 -2.98
C ILE A 658 -25.48 -10.47 -3.03
N LEU A 659 -26.37 -10.48 -4.01
CA LEU A 659 -27.52 -9.56 -4.07
C LEU A 659 -28.47 -9.80 -2.89
N GLN A 660 -28.75 -11.05 -2.54
CA GLN A 660 -29.53 -11.37 -1.33
C GLN A 660 -28.83 -10.86 -0.07
N ALA A 661 -27.51 -11.06 0.05
CA ALA A 661 -26.76 -10.56 1.20
C ALA A 661 -26.75 -9.02 1.26
N TRP A 662 -26.71 -8.33 0.12
CA TRP A 662 -26.84 -6.87 0.05
C TRP A 662 -28.25 -6.43 0.49
N HIS A 663 -29.29 -7.13 0.04
CA HIS A 663 -30.66 -6.88 0.48
C HIS A 663 -30.82 -7.07 1.99
N ASP A 664 -30.19 -8.09 2.57
CA ASP A 664 -30.23 -8.35 4.02
C ASP A 664 -29.54 -7.21 4.80
N GLU A 665 -28.37 -6.73 4.34
CA GLU A 665 -27.64 -5.62 4.98
C GLU A 665 -28.44 -4.30 4.92
N GLU A 666 -29.03 -4.01 3.75
CA GLU A 666 -29.79 -2.77 3.49
C GLU A 666 -31.28 -2.88 3.82
N LYS A 667 -31.70 -4.02 4.40
CA LYS A 667 -33.09 -4.31 4.78
C LYS A 667 -34.09 -4.14 3.62
N VAL A 668 -33.73 -4.61 2.43
CA VAL A 668 -34.62 -4.64 1.27
C VAL A 668 -35.49 -5.88 1.37
N THR A 669 -36.76 -5.70 1.75
CA THR A 669 -37.71 -6.83 1.91
C THR A 669 -38.58 -7.05 0.66
N GLY A 670 -38.55 -6.11 -0.29
CA GLY A 670 -39.29 -6.16 -1.54
C GLY A 670 -39.12 -4.89 -2.37
N PRO A 671 -39.89 -4.74 -3.46
CA PRO A 671 -39.75 -3.61 -4.39
C PRO A 671 -39.93 -2.22 -3.77
N ALA A 672 -40.69 -2.11 -2.68
CA ALA A 672 -40.93 -0.83 -1.99
C ALA A 672 -39.66 -0.27 -1.31
N ASP A 673 -38.76 -1.15 -0.86
CA ASP A 673 -37.59 -0.79 -0.07
C ASP A 673 -36.31 -0.76 -0.91
N ILE A 674 -36.42 -0.97 -2.22
CA ILE A 674 -35.27 -1.14 -3.13
C ILE A 674 -34.31 0.06 -3.12
N THR A 675 -34.80 1.25 -2.77
CA THR A 675 -33.98 2.46 -2.68
C THR A 675 -33.06 2.49 -1.44
N ASN A 676 -33.21 1.56 -0.49
CA ASN A 676 -32.34 1.48 0.68
C ASN A 676 -30.88 1.25 0.28
N VAL A 677 -30.63 0.47 -0.79
CA VAL A 677 -29.27 0.21 -1.34
C VAL A 677 -28.51 1.44 -1.81
N LEU A 678 -29.18 2.60 -1.90
CA LEU A 678 -28.57 3.90 -2.20
C LEU A 678 -28.11 4.62 -0.93
N GLY A 679 -28.20 3.98 0.25
CA GLY A 679 -28.03 4.60 1.57
C GLY A 679 -26.59 4.99 1.85
N ASP A 680 -25.71 4.00 1.79
CA ASP A 680 -24.31 4.16 2.16
C ASP A 680 -23.43 4.77 1.05
N ASP A 681 -23.70 4.44 -0.22
CA ASP A 681 -23.04 5.05 -1.39
C ASP A 681 -24.05 5.20 -2.54
N SER A 682 -24.68 6.37 -2.66
CA SER A 682 -25.68 6.64 -3.71
C SER A 682 -25.10 6.64 -5.13
N VAL A 683 -23.82 6.95 -5.30
CA VAL A 683 -23.15 6.93 -6.61
C VAL A 683 -22.98 5.49 -7.08
N ARG A 684 -22.30 4.66 -6.29
CA ARG A 684 -22.03 3.26 -6.68
C ARG A 684 -23.27 2.38 -6.54
N GLY A 685 -24.16 2.67 -5.59
CA GLY A 685 -25.46 2.01 -5.49
C GLY A 685 -26.29 2.22 -6.76
N PHE A 686 -26.34 3.46 -7.28
CA PHE A 686 -27.00 3.71 -8.56
C PHE A 686 -26.30 3.01 -9.72
N LEU A 687 -24.97 3.05 -9.81
CA LEU A 687 -24.25 2.46 -10.93
C LEU A 687 -24.36 0.93 -10.96
N ASN A 688 -24.15 0.28 -9.83
CA ASN A 688 -23.86 -1.15 -9.77
C ASN A 688 -25.04 -2.03 -9.33
N TYR A 689 -26.12 -1.45 -8.79
CA TYR A 689 -27.29 -2.25 -8.39
C TYR A 689 -28.04 -2.82 -9.61
N PRO A 690 -28.21 -4.15 -9.75
CA PRO A 690 -28.86 -4.73 -10.92
C PRO A 690 -30.39 -4.77 -10.77
N LEU A 691 -31.12 -3.88 -11.46
CA LEU A 691 -32.59 -3.82 -11.35
C LEU A 691 -33.30 -5.10 -11.83
N ASP A 692 -32.72 -5.80 -12.80
CA ASP A 692 -33.35 -6.97 -13.43
C ASP A 692 -32.91 -8.30 -12.83
N MET A 693 -31.92 -8.30 -11.92
CA MET A 693 -31.42 -9.52 -11.30
C MET A 693 -32.31 -9.92 -10.12
N LYS A 694 -32.70 -11.19 -10.09
CA LYS A 694 -33.42 -11.75 -8.94
C LYS A 694 -32.41 -12.25 -7.89
N PRO A 695 -32.57 -11.90 -6.61
CA PRO A 695 -31.74 -12.47 -5.56
C PRO A 695 -32.00 -13.98 -5.45
N ALA A 696 -30.99 -14.73 -5.00
CA ALA A 696 -31.10 -16.15 -4.72
C ALA A 696 -30.79 -16.43 -3.24
N PRO A 697 -31.42 -17.44 -2.62
CA PRO A 697 -31.09 -17.83 -1.25
C PRO A 697 -29.59 -18.10 -1.09
N ILE A 698 -29.00 -17.56 -0.03
CA ILE A 698 -27.58 -17.76 0.28
C ILE A 698 -27.32 -19.26 0.50
N GLY A 699 -26.29 -19.79 -0.16
CA GLY A 699 -25.84 -21.16 -0.02
C GLY A 699 -26.19 -22.12 -1.15
N THR A 700 -26.78 -21.64 -2.25
CA THR A 700 -27.05 -22.46 -3.44
C THR A 700 -25.81 -22.68 -4.32
N LYS A 701 -24.82 -21.79 -4.22
CA LYS A 701 -23.60 -21.68 -5.04
C LYS A 701 -22.38 -21.31 -4.20
N LEU A 702 -22.55 -20.51 -3.14
CA LEU A 702 -21.44 -20.24 -2.23
C LEU A 702 -20.98 -21.53 -1.52
N PRO A 703 -19.66 -21.78 -1.44
CA PRO A 703 -19.14 -23.00 -0.83
C PRO A 703 -19.28 -22.97 0.69
N ARG A 704 -19.30 -24.16 1.31
CA ARG A 704 -19.30 -24.32 2.76
C ARG A 704 -17.92 -24.25 3.39
N ALA A 705 -16.87 -24.54 2.61
CA ALA A 705 -15.49 -24.39 3.01
C ALA A 705 -14.86 -23.20 2.26
N TRP A 706 -14.04 -22.43 2.95
CA TRP A 706 -13.35 -21.29 2.37
C TRP A 706 -11.89 -21.26 2.77
N GLU A 707 -11.04 -20.89 1.82
CA GLU A 707 -9.60 -20.75 2.00
C GLU A 707 -9.18 -19.35 1.61
N ALA A 708 -8.49 -18.67 2.52
CA ALA A 708 -7.74 -17.45 2.23
C ALA A 708 -6.26 -17.68 2.64
N PRO A 709 -5.54 -18.51 1.86
CA PRO A 709 -4.23 -19.01 2.26
C PRO A 709 -3.14 -17.94 2.28
N GLY A 710 -3.34 -16.82 1.58
CA GLY A 710 -2.36 -15.73 1.52
C GLY A 710 -2.06 -15.14 2.90
N LEU A 711 -3.10 -14.92 3.72
CA LEU A 711 -2.94 -14.47 5.11
C LEU A 711 -3.16 -15.61 6.13
N GLY A 712 -3.65 -16.77 5.69
CA GLY A 712 -3.77 -17.98 6.50
C GLY A 712 -5.12 -18.08 7.23
N TYR A 713 -6.22 -17.73 6.58
CA TYR A 713 -7.57 -17.87 7.13
C TYR A 713 -8.32 -19.02 6.45
N TYR A 714 -9.08 -19.76 7.24
CA TYR A 714 -9.91 -20.87 6.78
C TYR A 714 -11.27 -20.82 7.50
N ALA A 715 -12.35 -21.09 6.78
CA ALA A 715 -13.68 -21.18 7.37
C ALA A 715 -14.43 -22.41 6.87
N PHE A 716 -15.31 -22.93 7.72
CA PHE A 716 -16.13 -24.09 7.41
C PHE A 716 -17.49 -23.99 8.07
N ARG A 717 -18.58 -24.28 7.35
CA ARG A 717 -19.94 -24.19 7.87
C ARG A 717 -20.82 -25.38 7.54
N SER A 718 -21.75 -25.73 8.44
CA SER A 718 -22.67 -26.87 8.25
C SER A 718 -23.88 -26.54 7.37
N GLY A 719 -24.24 -25.26 7.26
CA GLY A 719 -25.44 -24.78 6.59
C GLY A 719 -25.54 -23.26 6.62
N TRP A 720 -26.67 -22.70 6.19
CA TRP A 720 -26.82 -21.24 5.96
C TRP A 720 -27.82 -20.55 6.89
N ASP A 721 -28.58 -21.30 7.67
CA ASP A 721 -29.50 -20.76 8.67
C ASP A 721 -28.79 -20.25 9.94
N LYS A 722 -29.55 -19.66 10.86
CA LYS A 722 -29.07 -19.08 12.12
C LYS A 722 -28.48 -20.10 13.11
N ASP A 723 -28.83 -21.38 12.97
CA ASP A 723 -28.44 -22.48 13.84
C ASP A 723 -27.25 -23.26 13.26
N ALA A 724 -26.89 -23.01 11.99
CA ALA A 724 -25.73 -23.58 11.34
C ALA A 724 -24.44 -23.33 12.12
N PHE A 725 -23.59 -24.36 12.13
CA PHE A 725 -22.26 -24.26 12.70
C PHE A 725 -21.33 -23.54 11.75
N ILE A 726 -20.45 -22.69 12.31
CA ILE A 726 -19.40 -21.99 11.60
C ILE A 726 -18.12 -22.13 12.44
N ALA A 727 -17.09 -22.70 11.82
CA ALA A 727 -15.73 -22.74 12.31
C ALA A 727 -14.87 -21.76 11.51
N GLN A 728 -14.01 -21.02 12.20
CA GLN A 728 -12.97 -20.21 11.59
C GLN A 728 -11.62 -20.60 12.20
N VAL A 729 -10.57 -20.63 11.39
CA VAL A 729 -9.19 -20.90 11.82
C VAL A 729 -8.28 -19.84 11.22
N PHE A 730 -7.38 -19.28 12.03
CA PHE A 730 -6.40 -18.33 11.58
C PHE A 730 -4.99 -18.79 11.97
N ILE A 731 -4.18 -19.13 10.97
CA ILE A 731 -2.81 -19.61 11.16
C ILE A 731 -1.78 -18.49 11.07
N LYS A 732 -2.18 -17.29 10.60
CA LYS A 732 -1.29 -16.15 10.32
C LYS A 732 -0.11 -16.57 9.44
N ALA A 733 -0.36 -16.83 8.15
CA ALA A 733 0.63 -17.42 7.23
C ALA A 733 1.78 -16.46 6.85
N GLN A 734 1.60 -15.17 7.07
CA GLN A 734 2.60 -14.13 6.81
C GLN A 734 2.61 -13.10 7.94
N PHE A 735 3.70 -12.33 8.01
CA PHE A 735 3.76 -11.17 8.88
C PHE A 735 2.73 -10.13 8.42
N ILE A 736 1.97 -9.60 9.38
CA ILE A 736 0.97 -8.56 9.14
C ILE A 736 1.41 -7.35 9.93
N SER A 737 1.64 -6.22 9.26
CA SER A 737 1.90 -4.95 9.94
C SER A 737 0.58 -4.23 10.26
N GLY A 738 0.67 -3.02 10.83
CA GLY A 738 -0.51 -2.31 11.32
C GLY A 738 -1.05 -2.94 12.61
N TRP A 739 -2.31 -2.65 12.93
CA TRP A 739 -2.97 -3.26 14.10
C TRP A 739 -3.25 -4.74 13.82
N ASN A 740 -2.51 -5.65 14.45
CA ASN A 740 -2.69 -7.10 14.33
C ASN A 740 -2.47 -7.79 15.70
N GLY A 741 -2.70 -9.11 15.77
CA GLY A 741 -2.62 -9.90 17.01
C GLY A 741 -1.64 -11.06 17.00
N GLU A 742 -1.37 -11.58 18.19
CA GLU A 742 -0.58 -12.79 18.48
C GLU A 742 -1.45 -14.06 18.41
N ASN A 743 -2.19 -14.19 17.31
CA ASN A 743 -3.34 -15.10 17.18
C ASN A 743 -3.07 -16.26 16.20
N ALA A 744 -1.81 -16.55 15.88
CA ALA A 744 -1.45 -17.70 15.05
C ALA A 744 -1.90 -19.02 15.71
N GLY A 745 -2.68 -19.81 14.97
CA GLY A 745 -3.21 -21.10 15.41
C GLY A 745 -4.53 -21.02 16.19
N THR A 746 -5.14 -19.83 16.28
CA THR A 746 -6.44 -19.65 16.95
C THR A 746 -7.60 -20.17 16.09
N TYR A 747 -8.74 -20.41 16.74
CA TYR A 747 -9.99 -20.77 16.07
C TYR A 747 -11.19 -20.06 16.72
N ARG A 748 -12.33 -20.07 16.01
CA ARG A 748 -13.65 -19.64 16.49
C ARG A 748 -14.68 -20.71 16.15
N LEU A 749 -15.70 -20.87 16.98
CA LEU A 749 -16.80 -21.81 16.75
C LEU A 749 -18.12 -21.18 17.18
N ARG A 750 -19.10 -21.17 16.27
CA ARG A 750 -20.49 -20.73 16.50
C ARG A 750 -21.43 -21.80 15.98
N GLY A 751 -22.62 -21.89 16.56
CA GLY A 751 -23.72 -22.73 16.08
C GLY A 751 -24.87 -22.74 17.07
N LEU A 752 -26.07 -23.14 16.63
CA LEU A 752 -27.29 -23.14 17.44
C LEU A 752 -27.57 -21.74 18.06
N GLY A 753 -27.39 -20.68 17.27
CA GLY A 753 -27.66 -19.30 17.66
C GLY A 753 -26.61 -18.61 18.54
N GLN A 754 -25.54 -19.30 18.98
CA GLN A 754 -24.55 -18.74 19.91
C GLN A 754 -23.10 -19.07 19.58
N ASN A 755 -22.18 -18.27 20.13
CA ASN A 755 -20.73 -18.54 20.06
C ASN A 755 -20.35 -19.58 21.13
N TRP A 756 -19.48 -20.51 20.77
CA TRP A 756 -18.95 -21.57 21.66
C TRP A 756 -17.46 -21.35 21.95
N ALA A 757 -16.68 -21.01 20.92
CA ALA A 757 -15.29 -20.57 21.04
C ALA A 757 -15.17 -19.18 20.41
N SER A 758 -14.72 -18.21 21.20
CA SER A 758 -14.69 -16.79 20.87
C SER A 758 -13.28 -16.21 21.02
N GLY A 759 -13.14 -14.90 21.02
CA GLY A 759 -11.89 -14.18 21.29
C GLY A 759 -12.17 -12.69 21.40
N THR A 760 -11.13 -11.90 21.61
CA THR A 760 -11.27 -10.44 21.71
C THR A 760 -11.63 -9.80 20.37
N ASP A 761 -12.49 -8.79 20.40
CA ASP A 761 -12.79 -7.89 19.27
C ASP A 761 -11.93 -6.60 19.33
N ASP A 762 -11.14 -6.41 20.39
CA ASP A 762 -10.27 -5.26 20.56
C ASP A 762 -9.18 -5.22 19.47
N ARG A 763 -8.67 -4.01 19.20
CA ARG A 763 -7.48 -3.78 18.38
C ARG A 763 -6.20 -4.25 19.06
N VAL A 764 -6.18 -4.30 20.40
CA VAL A 764 -5.06 -4.85 21.16
C VAL A 764 -5.34 -6.34 21.37
N ARG A 765 -4.64 -7.17 20.60
CA ARG A 765 -4.74 -8.63 20.66
C ARG A 765 -3.40 -9.24 21.02
N ALA A 766 -3.43 -10.21 21.92
CA ALA A 766 -2.28 -10.92 22.46
C ALA A 766 -2.64 -12.40 22.65
N ARG A 767 -1.64 -13.25 22.82
CA ARG A 767 -1.82 -14.72 22.76
C ARG A 767 -2.81 -15.24 23.80
N GLN A 768 -2.84 -14.64 24.98
CA GLN A 768 -3.73 -15.00 26.09
C GLN A 768 -5.22 -14.68 25.85
N TYR A 769 -5.56 -13.88 24.82
CA TYR A 769 -6.96 -13.59 24.45
C TYR A 769 -7.53 -14.61 23.44
N GLU A 770 -6.75 -15.62 23.08
CA GLU A 770 -7.02 -16.52 21.96
C GLU A 770 -7.22 -17.97 22.42
N ASN A 771 -7.84 -18.79 21.56
CA ASN A 771 -7.97 -20.23 21.81
C ASN A 771 -6.68 -20.91 21.37
N VAL A 772 -5.66 -20.95 22.23
CA VAL A 772 -4.28 -21.41 21.92
C VAL A 772 -3.66 -22.13 23.13
N VAL A 773 -2.49 -22.74 22.95
CA VAL A 773 -1.63 -23.07 24.09
C VAL A 773 -0.64 -21.93 24.31
N TRP A 774 -0.69 -21.37 25.51
CA TRP A 774 0.10 -20.23 25.95
C TRP A 774 1.15 -20.67 26.99
N LEU A 775 2.36 -20.11 26.91
CA LEU A 775 3.46 -20.36 27.84
C LEU A 775 3.82 -19.03 28.54
N PRO A 776 3.09 -18.66 29.61
CA PRO A 776 3.19 -17.33 30.24
C PRO A 776 4.59 -16.95 30.71
N GLU A 777 5.34 -17.94 31.16
CA GLU A 777 6.66 -17.77 31.77
C GLU A 777 7.80 -17.85 30.74
N SER A 778 7.48 -18.19 29.49
CA SER A 778 8.45 -18.35 28.42
C SER A 778 8.57 -17.08 27.59
N ASP A 779 9.81 -16.66 27.36
CA ASP A 779 10.15 -15.58 26.45
C ASP A 779 10.15 -16.11 25.00
N LEU A 780 9.01 -15.96 24.30
CA LEU A 780 8.74 -16.52 22.96
C LEU A 780 8.32 -15.45 21.93
N ALA A 781 8.20 -15.86 20.66
CA ALA A 781 7.81 -15.02 19.54
C ALA A 781 6.31 -15.08 19.23
N GLU A 782 5.48 -14.68 20.19
CA GLU A 782 4.02 -14.85 20.13
C GLU A 782 3.35 -14.19 18.91
N SER A 783 3.98 -13.15 18.35
CA SER A 783 3.54 -12.44 17.15
C SER A 783 3.90 -13.12 15.82
N ALA A 784 4.66 -14.20 15.83
CA ALA A 784 5.17 -14.86 14.63
C ALA A 784 4.08 -15.60 13.83
N ARG A 785 4.46 -16.11 12.66
CA ARG A 785 3.58 -16.77 11.70
C ARG A 785 3.48 -18.28 11.94
N GLY A 786 2.36 -18.87 11.54
CA GLY A 786 2.20 -20.32 11.41
C GLY A 786 2.42 -20.77 9.97
N LYS A 787 2.79 -22.04 9.78
CA LYS A 787 2.92 -22.67 8.47
C LYS A 787 1.92 -23.80 8.33
N LEU A 788 1.04 -23.72 7.33
CA LEU A 788 0.13 -24.82 7.01
C LEU A 788 0.92 -26.07 6.62
N THR A 789 0.60 -27.21 7.23
CA THR A 789 1.20 -28.52 6.89
C THR A 789 0.19 -29.50 6.32
N HIS A 790 -1.10 -29.33 6.63
CA HIS A 790 -2.19 -30.14 6.09
C HIS A 790 -3.48 -29.32 6.02
N PHE A 791 -4.26 -29.49 4.95
CA PHE A 791 -5.64 -29.01 4.86
C PHE A 791 -6.46 -29.97 3.99
N ALA A 792 -7.65 -30.33 4.46
CA ALA A 792 -8.64 -31.04 3.66
C ALA A 792 -10.05 -30.72 4.17
N ALA A 793 -10.98 -30.51 3.26
CA ALA A 793 -12.39 -30.32 3.57
C ALA A 793 -13.30 -31.13 2.63
N THR A 794 -14.43 -31.57 3.16
CA THR A 794 -15.57 -32.15 2.44
C THR A 794 -16.82 -31.31 2.72
N ASP A 795 -17.99 -31.75 2.25
CA ASP A 795 -19.26 -31.06 2.57
C ASP A 795 -19.58 -31.01 4.07
N ASN A 796 -19.02 -31.94 4.86
CA ASN A 796 -19.37 -32.13 6.26
C ASN A 796 -18.16 -32.22 7.21
N THR A 797 -16.93 -32.23 6.70
CA THR A 797 -15.73 -32.28 7.55
C THR A 797 -14.67 -31.29 7.10
N MET A 798 -13.90 -30.75 8.05
CA MET A 798 -12.67 -30.00 7.77
C MET A 798 -11.57 -30.49 8.70
N THR A 799 -10.36 -30.70 8.18
CA THR A 799 -9.14 -31.01 8.93
C THR A 799 -8.02 -30.08 8.50
N LEU A 800 -7.25 -29.57 9.46
CA LEU A 800 -6.13 -28.67 9.21
C LEU A 800 -5.01 -28.92 10.23
N SER A 801 -3.76 -28.85 9.79
CA SER A 801 -2.60 -28.81 10.69
C SER A 801 -1.71 -27.62 10.39
N VAL A 802 -1.19 -27.02 11.46
CA VAL A 802 -0.29 -25.88 11.43
C VAL A 802 0.95 -26.19 12.25
N ASN A 803 2.11 -25.97 11.66
CA ASN A 803 3.38 -25.85 12.36
C ASN A 803 3.48 -24.42 12.95
N LEU A 804 3.76 -24.35 14.23
CA LEU A 804 3.87 -23.16 15.06
C LEU A 804 5.27 -23.02 15.68
N ASP A 805 6.29 -23.72 15.15
CA ASP A 805 7.66 -23.67 15.68
C ASP A 805 8.16 -22.23 15.78
N GLU A 806 7.84 -21.39 14.78
CA GLU A 806 8.24 -19.99 14.79
C GLU A 806 7.64 -19.19 15.95
N VAL A 807 6.43 -19.57 16.39
CA VAL A 807 5.72 -18.92 17.51
C VAL A 807 6.33 -19.33 18.84
N TYR A 808 6.75 -20.59 18.95
CA TYR A 808 7.35 -21.13 20.18
C TYR A 808 8.87 -20.93 20.24
N GLU A 809 9.49 -20.35 19.21
CA GLU A 809 10.92 -20.08 19.18
C GLU A 809 11.24 -18.67 19.71
N ARG A 810 12.22 -18.56 20.62
CA ARG A 810 12.71 -17.27 21.14
C ARG A 810 13.41 -16.44 20.07
N GLN A 811 14.15 -17.09 19.18
CA GLN A 811 14.73 -16.45 17.99
C GLN A 811 13.65 -15.98 17.00
N GLY A 812 12.40 -16.44 17.12
CA GLY A 812 11.30 -15.86 16.34
C GLY A 812 11.03 -14.38 16.67
N ARG A 813 11.58 -13.84 17.77
CA ARG A 813 11.46 -12.42 18.15
C ARG A 813 12.16 -11.46 17.20
N PHE A 814 12.88 -11.98 16.21
CA PHE A 814 13.29 -11.18 15.07
C PHE A 814 12.07 -10.59 14.37
N TRP A 815 11.94 -9.26 14.40
CA TRP A 815 11.10 -8.53 13.47
C TRP A 815 11.39 -8.97 12.04
N SER A 816 10.34 -9.49 11.38
CA SER A 816 10.36 -9.73 9.96
C SER A 816 10.39 -8.40 9.24
N THR A 817 11.15 -8.37 8.16
CA THR A 817 11.14 -7.25 7.26
C THR A 817 9.73 -6.98 6.74
N ARG A 818 9.36 -5.70 6.57
CA ARG A 818 7.95 -5.30 6.37
C ARG A 818 7.33 -5.94 5.13
N TYR A 819 8.13 -6.17 4.09
CA TYR A 819 7.71 -6.76 2.81
C TYR A 819 8.61 -7.92 2.37
N GLY A 820 9.37 -8.52 3.31
CA GLY A 820 10.35 -9.55 3.02
C GLY A 820 10.31 -10.69 4.03
N ASN A 821 11.15 -11.70 3.77
CA ASN A 821 11.33 -12.84 4.68
C ASN A 821 12.61 -12.71 5.52
N LEU A 822 13.39 -11.64 5.34
CA LEU A 822 14.59 -11.39 6.12
C LEU A 822 14.17 -11.15 7.58
N ARG A 823 14.81 -11.89 8.49
CA ARG A 823 14.70 -11.73 9.94
C ARG A 823 15.91 -10.95 10.42
N MET A 824 15.70 -9.97 11.28
CA MET A 824 16.77 -9.16 11.86
C MET A 824 16.68 -9.12 13.39
N PRO A 825 17.80 -9.06 14.13
CA PRO A 825 17.79 -8.69 15.55
C PRO A 825 17.21 -7.30 15.74
N HIS A 826 16.58 -7.03 16.89
CA HIS A 826 16.33 -5.65 17.29
C HIS A 826 17.67 -4.92 17.39
N LEU A 827 17.69 -3.65 16.95
CA LEU A 827 18.90 -2.84 16.90
C LEU A 827 19.55 -2.75 18.30
N GLY A 828 20.69 -3.41 18.47
CA GLY A 828 21.48 -3.39 19.71
C GLY A 828 21.33 -4.62 20.62
N ASP A 829 20.45 -5.57 20.29
CA ASP A 829 20.24 -6.78 21.09
C ASP A 829 21.04 -7.97 20.53
N ASP A 830 21.67 -8.73 21.42
CA ASP A 830 22.23 -10.04 21.07
C ASP A 830 21.11 -11.01 20.67
N THR A 831 21.39 -11.88 19.70
CA THR A 831 20.44 -12.95 19.34
C THR A 831 20.27 -13.87 20.56
N PRO A 832 19.04 -14.02 21.09
CA PRO A 832 18.85 -14.91 22.22
C PRO A 832 19.13 -16.37 21.81
N PRO A 833 19.55 -17.23 22.76
CA PRO A 833 19.67 -18.66 22.49
C PRO A 833 18.31 -19.22 22.07
N ALA A 834 18.34 -20.26 21.23
CA ALA A 834 17.13 -20.94 20.81
C ALA A 834 16.35 -21.44 22.03
N SER A 835 15.02 -21.36 21.96
CA SER A 835 14.14 -21.89 23.02
C SER A 835 14.24 -23.41 23.15
N GLY A 836 14.51 -24.10 22.03
CA GLY A 836 14.40 -25.55 21.93
C GLY A 836 12.96 -26.07 21.97
N ILE A 837 11.95 -25.18 21.88
CA ILE A 837 10.54 -25.53 21.92
C ILE A 837 9.99 -25.54 20.49
N THR A 838 9.34 -26.64 20.11
CA THR A 838 8.62 -26.76 18.84
C THR A 838 7.13 -26.90 19.12
N GLY A 839 6.29 -26.53 18.14
CA GLY A 839 4.85 -26.58 18.32
C GLY A 839 4.12 -26.91 17.03
N MET A 840 3.11 -27.77 17.14
CA MET A 840 2.15 -28.06 16.09
C MET A 840 0.76 -28.06 16.69
N ARG A 841 -0.20 -27.55 15.92
CA ARG A 841 -1.62 -27.75 16.19
C ARG A 841 -2.30 -28.45 15.03
N ALA A 842 -3.10 -29.48 15.32
CA ALA A 842 -4.06 -30.05 14.38
C ALA A 842 -5.50 -29.77 14.86
N LEU A 843 -6.38 -29.48 13.93
CA LEU A 843 -7.78 -29.14 14.13
C LEU A 843 -8.66 -30.00 13.25
N ALA A 844 -9.79 -30.45 13.78
CA ALA A 844 -10.84 -31.07 12.98
C ALA A 844 -12.23 -30.59 13.39
N PHE A 845 -13.12 -30.45 12.42
CA PHE A 845 -14.53 -30.15 12.58
C PHE A 845 -15.34 -31.17 11.78
N ASP A 846 -16.36 -31.75 12.41
CA ASP A 846 -17.25 -32.73 11.80
C ASP A 846 -18.72 -32.34 12.07
N TYR A 847 -19.44 -32.10 10.98
CA TYR A 847 -20.86 -31.76 10.91
C TYR A 847 -21.68 -32.87 10.24
N SER A 848 -21.09 -34.06 10.02
CA SER A 848 -21.75 -35.19 9.35
C SER A 848 -22.85 -35.85 10.19
N GLY A 849 -22.90 -35.57 11.49
CA GLY A 849 -23.80 -36.24 12.43
C GLY A 849 -23.39 -37.66 12.83
N LEU A 850 -22.29 -38.20 12.29
CA LEU A 850 -21.83 -39.56 12.66
C LEU A 850 -21.42 -39.66 14.14
N SER A 851 -21.00 -38.56 14.76
CA SER A 851 -20.74 -38.51 16.21
C SER A 851 -22.01 -38.68 17.06
N GLY A 852 -23.20 -38.60 16.45
CA GLY A 852 -24.48 -38.46 17.16
C GLY A 852 -24.70 -37.04 17.70
N THR A 853 -23.88 -36.07 17.29
CA THR A 853 -24.04 -34.64 17.60
C THR A 853 -23.97 -33.82 16.31
N PRO A 854 -24.64 -32.65 16.23
CA PRO A 854 -24.57 -31.80 15.05
C PRO A 854 -23.20 -31.15 14.86
N CYS A 855 -22.39 -31.05 15.93
CA CYS A 855 -21.02 -30.61 15.86
C CYS A 855 -20.12 -31.45 16.76
N LEU A 856 -19.03 -31.93 16.18
CA LEU A 856 -17.85 -32.47 16.85
C LEU A 856 -16.66 -31.62 16.40
N PHE A 857 -15.80 -31.21 17.33
CA PHE A 857 -14.53 -30.56 17.02
C PHE A 857 -13.40 -31.13 17.87
N VAL A 858 -12.19 -31.08 17.33
CA VAL A 858 -11.01 -31.73 17.89
C VAL A 858 -9.83 -30.80 17.79
N THR A 859 -9.01 -30.73 18.84
CA THR A 859 -7.73 -30.01 18.84
C THR A 859 -6.63 -30.91 19.37
N VAL A 860 -5.55 -31.06 18.62
CA VAL A 860 -4.30 -31.68 19.08
C VAL A 860 -3.23 -30.61 19.11
N ASP A 861 -2.60 -30.41 20.25
CA ASP A 861 -1.45 -29.53 20.44
C ASP A 861 -0.24 -30.38 20.81
N LYS A 862 0.69 -30.55 19.86
CA LYS A 862 1.98 -31.21 20.11
C LYS A 862 3.02 -30.13 20.34
N ILE A 863 3.56 -30.07 21.55
CA ILE A 863 4.60 -29.12 21.94
C ILE A 863 5.76 -29.94 22.49
N ASP A 864 6.91 -29.91 21.84
CA ASP A 864 8.10 -30.65 22.29
C ASP A 864 9.13 -29.67 22.88
N GLY A 865 9.99 -30.15 23.77
CA GLY A 865 11.05 -29.35 24.41
C GLY A 865 10.58 -28.46 25.57
N GLY A 866 11.42 -27.51 25.95
CA GLY A 866 11.23 -26.65 27.12
C GLY A 866 11.66 -27.28 28.44
N THR A 867 11.51 -26.53 29.53
CA THR A 867 11.85 -26.91 30.91
C THR A 867 10.61 -26.84 31.80
N ASP A 868 10.72 -27.28 33.06
CA ASP A 868 9.63 -27.17 34.05
C ASP A 868 9.15 -25.73 34.29
N LYS A 869 9.95 -24.73 33.89
CA LYS A 869 9.59 -23.31 33.96
C LYS A 869 8.70 -22.87 32.79
N ASP A 870 8.71 -23.58 31.68
CA ASP A 870 7.95 -23.27 30.46
C ASP A 870 6.53 -23.85 30.55
N ARG A 871 5.81 -23.43 31.59
CA ARG A 871 4.50 -23.98 31.93
C ARG A 871 3.53 -23.76 30.78
N ARG A 872 2.86 -24.83 30.35
CA ARG A 872 1.92 -24.79 29.24
C ARG A 872 0.51 -24.61 29.78
N VAL A 873 -0.24 -23.72 29.18
CA VAL A 873 -1.63 -23.44 29.55
C VAL A 873 -2.47 -23.51 28.30
N TRP A 874 -3.31 -24.54 28.19
CA TRP A 874 -4.32 -24.61 27.14
C TRP A 874 -5.46 -23.64 27.48
N LEU A 875 -5.75 -22.73 26.55
CA LEU A 875 -6.73 -21.66 26.70
C LEU A 875 -7.94 -21.90 25.80
N PHE A 876 -9.12 -21.68 26.37
CA PHE A 876 -10.39 -21.66 25.64
C PHE A 876 -11.27 -20.51 26.11
N GLN A 877 -11.80 -19.74 25.17
CA GLN A 877 -12.53 -18.50 25.38
C GLN A 877 -14.02 -18.75 25.08
N PRO A 878 -14.83 -19.22 26.05
CA PRO A 878 -16.26 -19.40 25.80
C PRO A 878 -16.94 -18.05 25.63
N ALA A 879 -18.09 -18.04 24.96
CA ALA A 879 -18.92 -16.84 24.95
C ALA A 879 -19.37 -16.51 26.37
N MET A 880 -19.29 -15.25 26.74
CA MET A 880 -19.68 -14.79 28.07
C MET A 880 -21.01 -14.03 27.99
N PRO A 881 -21.93 -14.24 28.95
CA PRO A 881 -23.08 -13.36 29.08
C PRO A 881 -22.58 -11.95 29.45
N PRO A 882 -23.30 -10.88 29.08
CA PRO A 882 -22.97 -9.51 29.47
C PRO A 882 -22.80 -9.42 30.99
N ALA A 883 -21.62 -9.01 31.45
CA ALA A 883 -21.36 -8.88 32.88
C ALA A 883 -22.21 -7.74 33.47
N LYS A 884 -22.95 -8.01 34.56
CA LYS A 884 -23.73 -6.99 35.29
C LYS A 884 -22.85 -5.99 36.05
N VAL A 885 -21.58 -6.34 36.30
CA VAL A 885 -20.58 -5.52 36.97
C VAL A 885 -19.32 -5.49 36.10
N LYS A 886 -18.75 -4.30 35.87
CA LYS A 886 -17.47 -4.16 35.18
C LYS A 886 -16.41 -5.00 35.90
N ASN A 887 -15.68 -5.82 35.15
CA ASN A 887 -14.52 -6.62 35.59
C ASN A 887 -14.81 -7.87 36.46
N ALA A 888 -16.07 -8.28 36.65
CA ALA A 888 -16.39 -9.55 37.30
C ALA A 888 -16.42 -10.71 36.28
N SER A 889 -15.74 -11.82 36.59
CA SER A 889 -15.88 -13.08 35.82
C SER A 889 -17.21 -13.76 36.16
N THR A 890 -17.95 -14.16 35.14
CA THR A 890 -19.13 -15.03 35.26
C THR A 890 -18.85 -16.43 34.72
N LEU A 891 -17.57 -16.79 34.54
CA LEU A 891 -17.16 -18.01 33.84
C LEU A 891 -17.62 -19.27 34.61
N ASN A 892 -17.54 -19.24 35.93
CA ASN A 892 -18.06 -20.28 36.81
C ASN A 892 -19.59 -20.48 36.75
N GLN A 893 -20.34 -19.53 36.18
CA GLN A 893 -21.79 -19.65 35.98
C GLN A 893 -22.13 -20.44 34.73
N VAL A 894 -21.19 -20.53 33.77
CA VAL A 894 -21.41 -21.15 32.46
C VAL A 894 -20.53 -22.37 32.22
N VAL A 895 -19.44 -22.52 32.98
CA VAL A 895 -18.50 -23.64 32.88
C VAL A 895 -18.61 -24.52 34.11
N GLN A 896 -18.78 -25.82 33.88
CA GLN A 896 -18.75 -26.86 34.91
C GLN A 896 -17.52 -27.74 34.68
N PRO A 897 -16.47 -27.62 35.53
CA PRO A 897 -15.32 -28.52 35.51
C PRO A 897 -15.71 -30.00 35.67
N LYS A 898 -14.93 -30.88 35.06
CA LYS A 898 -14.96 -32.34 35.18
C LYS A 898 -13.53 -32.86 35.33
N ASP A 899 -13.36 -34.09 35.82
CA ASP A 899 -12.03 -34.68 36.10
C ASP A 899 -11.11 -34.74 34.86
N ASN A 900 -11.71 -34.96 33.68
CA ASN A 900 -11.01 -35.02 32.40
C ASN A 900 -11.48 -33.96 31.38
N GLY A 901 -12.13 -32.87 31.83
CA GLY A 901 -12.63 -31.86 30.91
C GLY A 901 -13.63 -30.88 31.52
N PHE A 902 -14.60 -30.43 30.72
CA PHE A 902 -15.58 -29.44 31.17
C PHE A 902 -16.87 -29.49 30.35
N VAL A 903 -17.93 -28.89 30.90
CA VAL A 903 -19.17 -28.62 30.19
C VAL A 903 -19.41 -27.12 30.16
N VAL A 904 -19.68 -26.55 28.98
CA VAL A 904 -20.14 -25.17 28.84
C VAL A 904 -21.64 -25.16 28.56
N LYS A 905 -22.41 -24.49 29.42
CA LYS A 905 -23.85 -24.32 29.26
C LYS A 905 -24.25 -22.90 29.63
N GLN A 906 -24.72 -22.15 28.64
CA GLN A 906 -25.23 -20.80 28.88
C GLN A 906 -26.55 -20.85 29.67
N PRO A 907 -26.81 -19.88 30.57
CA PRO A 907 -28.07 -19.80 31.29
C PRO A 907 -29.24 -19.70 30.30
N GLY A 908 -30.22 -20.60 30.43
CA GLY A 908 -31.40 -20.64 29.56
C GLY A 908 -31.18 -21.27 28.18
N ALA A 909 -29.97 -21.69 27.82
CA ALA A 909 -29.72 -22.37 26.54
C ALA A 909 -30.12 -23.86 26.59
N GLY A 910 -30.78 -24.33 25.53
CA GLY A 910 -31.12 -25.75 25.34
C GLY A 910 -29.95 -26.63 24.87
N ALA A 911 -28.85 -26.00 24.44
CA ALA A 911 -27.64 -26.67 24.00
C ALA A 911 -26.50 -26.52 25.01
N SER A 912 -25.57 -27.47 24.98
CA SER A 912 -24.32 -27.42 25.75
C SER A 912 -23.14 -27.88 24.89
N LEU A 913 -21.94 -27.44 25.27
CA LEU A 913 -20.68 -28.01 24.81
C LEU A 913 -20.16 -28.97 25.88
N GLN A 914 -19.87 -30.20 25.50
CA GLN A 914 -19.18 -31.17 26.34
C GLN A 914 -17.76 -31.37 25.79
N GLY A 915 -16.76 -31.08 26.61
CA GLY A 915 -15.35 -31.20 26.26
C GLY A 915 -14.64 -32.22 27.14
N ALA A 916 -13.77 -33.03 26.54
CA ALA A 916 -12.91 -33.98 27.25
C ALA A 916 -11.50 -34.00 26.66
N PHE A 917 -10.51 -34.17 27.53
CA PHE A 917 -9.13 -34.41 27.16
C PHE A 917 -8.88 -35.92 27.12
N ALA A 918 -8.43 -36.42 25.97
CA ALA A 918 -7.79 -37.72 25.86
C ALA A 918 -6.35 -37.67 26.38
N HIS A 919 -5.70 -36.51 26.27
CA HIS A 919 -4.43 -36.25 26.91
C HIS A 919 -4.34 -34.77 27.34
N PRO A 920 -3.88 -34.49 28.59
CA PRO A 920 -3.64 -35.45 29.67
C PRO A 920 -4.96 -36.08 30.16
N ALA A 921 -4.89 -37.31 30.72
CA ALA A 921 -6.08 -38.07 31.11
C ALA A 921 -6.84 -37.47 32.30
N SER A 922 -6.16 -36.66 33.11
CA SER A 922 -6.73 -35.89 34.22
C SER A 922 -6.28 -34.44 34.08
N VAL A 923 -7.21 -33.50 34.27
CA VAL A 923 -6.96 -32.07 34.08
C VAL A 923 -7.49 -31.25 35.25
N LYS A 924 -6.79 -30.15 35.55
CA LYS A 924 -7.32 -29.10 36.42
C LYS A 924 -7.89 -27.98 35.56
N VAL A 925 -9.22 -27.90 35.50
CA VAL A 925 -9.90 -26.82 34.77
C VAL A 925 -10.04 -25.59 35.67
N GLY A 926 -9.34 -24.52 35.32
CA GLY A 926 -9.47 -23.21 35.96
C GLY A 926 -10.56 -22.37 35.30
N THR A 927 -11.36 -21.69 36.13
CA THR A 927 -12.40 -20.72 35.70
C THR A 927 -12.20 -19.33 36.29
N GLU A 928 -11.09 -19.13 36.99
CA GLU A 928 -10.71 -17.82 37.53
C GLU A 928 -10.26 -16.90 36.39
N PRO A 929 -10.66 -15.61 36.41
CA PRO A 929 -10.21 -14.67 35.40
C PRO A 929 -8.69 -14.48 35.44
N LEU A 930 -8.08 -14.46 34.27
CA LEU A 930 -6.68 -14.06 34.14
C LEU A 930 -6.59 -12.53 34.17
N THR A 931 -5.79 -11.98 35.08
CA THR A 931 -5.64 -10.52 35.25
C THR A 931 -4.27 -10.08 34.77
N PHE A 932 -4.21 -9.04 33.93
CA PHE A 932 -2.97 -8.47 33.41
C PHE A 932 -3.01 -6.96 33.44
N SER A 933 -1.85 -6.36 33.51
CA SER A 933 -1.70 -4.92 33.45
C SER A 933 -0.80 -4.53 32.30
N TYR A 934 -1.19 -3.54 31.50
CA TYR A 934 -0.30 -2.93 30.52
C TYR A 934 -0.35 -1.40 30.62
N ILE A 935 0.75 -0.75 30.24
CA ILE A 935 0.77 0.70 30.08
C ILE A 935 0.25 1.02 28.68
N LYS A 936 -0.81 1.82 28.60
CA LYS A 936 -1.34 2.27 27.32
C LYS A 936 -0.30 3.15 26.62
N THR A 937 0.25 2.71 25.49
CA THR A 937 1.35 3.41 24.81
C THR A 937 0.88 4.45 23.79
N PHE A 938 -0.42 4.53 23.49
CA PHE A 938 -0.97 5.43 22.48
C PHE A 938 -2.42 5.87 22.78
N GLY A 939 -2.77 7.07 22.31
CA GLY A 939 -4.13 7.63 22.37
C GLY A 939 -4.46 8.32 23.70
N LYS A 940 -5.75 8.62 23.93
CA LYS A 940 -6.22 9.19 25.20
C LYS A 940 -5.87 8.22 26.34
N GLN A 941 -5.30 8.71 27.44
CA GLN A 941 -4.74 7.91 28.55
C GLN A 941 -3.41 7.20 28.24
N GLN A 942 -2.63 7.69 27.28
CA GLN A 942 -1.24 7.23 27.15
C GLN A 942 -0.49 7.37 28.48
N GLY A 943 0.30 6.37 28.85
CA GLY A 943 1.06 6.31 30.10
C GLY A 943 0.27 5.74 31.29
N THR A 944 -1.04 5.50 31.17
CA THR A 944 -1.81 4.90 32.27
C THR A 944 -1.74 3.37 32.26
N LYS A 945 -1.65 2.77 33.44
CA LYS A 945 -1.84 1.34 33.66
C LYS A 945 -3.30 0.96 33.43
N ILE A 946 -3.53 -0.03 32.58
CA ILE A 946 -4.83 -0.62 32.29
C ILE A 946 -4.79 -2.07 32.76
N ASP A 947 -5.69 -2.42 33.68
CA ASP A 947 -5.90 -3.80 34.10
C ASP A 947 -6.99 -4.45 33.23
N VAL A 948 -6.69 -5.61 32.65
CA VAL A 948 -7.60 -6.38 31.81
C VAL A 948 -7.81 -7.75 32.44
N ASN A 949 -9.08 -8.09 32.63
CA ASN A 949 -9.51 -9.41 33.08
C ASN A 949 -10.01 -10.21 31.87
N ILE A 950 -9.40 -11.37 31.64
CA ILE A 950 -9.78 -12.30 30.57
C ILE A 950 -10.53 -13.47 31.18
N ASN A 951 -11.73 -13.72 30.68
CA ASN A 951 -12.54 -14.87 31.05
C ASN A 951 -12.19 -16.06 30.15
N ALA A 952 -11.09 -16.75 30.48
CA ALA A 952 -10.64 -17.93 29.76
C ALA A 952 -10.77 -19.18 30.65
N ILE A 953 -11.21 -20.29 30.06
CA ILE A 953 -10.97 -21.61 30.64
C ILE A 953 -9.47 -21.88 30.51
N THR A 954 -8.84 -22.24 31.62
CA THR A 954 -7.41 -22.57 31.66
C THR A 954 -7.20 -24.03 32.03
N VAL A 955 -6.35 -24.72 31.29
CA VAL A 955 -5.93 -26.09 31.62
C VAL A 955 -4.40 -26.13 31.61
N PRO A 956 -3.76 -26.07 32.80
CA PRO A 956 -2.32 -26.25 32.91
C PRO A 956 -1.90 -27.66 32.50
N GLY A 957 -0.78 -27.79 31.82
CA GLY A 957 -0.16 -29.07 31.46
C GLY A 957 1.35 -28.92 31.30
N THR A 958 2.06 -30.05 31.29
CA THR A 958 3.52 -30.09 31.11
C THR A 958 3.93 -30.70 29.77
N ASP A 959 3.00 -31.35 29.07
CA ASP A 959 3.27 -32.07 27.82
C ASP A 959 2.29 -31.63 26.71
N HIS A 960 1.70 -32.57 25.96
CA HIS A 960 0.82 -32.30 24.84
C HIS A 960 -0.65 -32.16 25.28
N PHE A 961 -1.53 -31.73 24.36
CA PHE A 961 -2.98 -31.75 24.59
C PHE A 961 -3.69 -32.45 23.43
N PHE A 962 -4.63 -33.33 23.76
CA PHE A 962 -5.55 -33.93 22.81
C PHE A 962 -6.97 -33.77 23.35
N PHE A 963 -7.70 -32.81 22.80
CA PHE A 963 -9.03 -32.41 23.25
C PHE A 963 -10.09 -32.71 22.20
N VAL A 964 -11.25 -33.20 22.65
CA VAL A 964 -12.45 -33.42 21.83
C VAL A 964 -13.63 -32.72 22.48
N GLY A 965 -14.35 -31.94 21.67
CA GLY A 965 -15.56 -31.25 22.08
C GLY A 965 -16.75 -31.60 21.20
N THR A 966 -17.91 -31.77 21.80
CA THR A 966 -19.20 -31.95 21.12
C THR A 966 -20.17 -30.86 21.50
N VAL A 967 -20.99 -30.42 20.55
CA VAL A 967 -22.05 -29.44 20.79
C VAL A 967 -23.37 -30.02 20.28
N ALA A 968 -24.37 -30.06 21.14
CA ALA A 968 -25.72 -30.51 20.77
C ALA A 968 -26.79 -29.91 21.68
N PRO A 969 -28.05 -29.84 21.23
CA PRO A 969 -29.20 -29.75 22.12
C PRO A 969 -29.36 -31.07 22.90
N GLY A 970 -29.60 -30.99 24.20
CA GLY A 970 -29.89 -32.16 25.03
C GLY A 970 -28.69 -33.08 25.32
N ALA A 971 -28.98 -34.37 25.55
CA ALA A 971 -27.99 -35.37 25.94
C ALA A 971 -27.07 -35.76 24.76
N GLN A 972 -25.78 -35.91 25.05
CA GLN A 972 -24.74 -36.18 24.05
C GLN A 972 -24.18 -37.59 24.22
N PRO A 973 -23.78 -38.28 23.14
CA PRO A 973 -23.09 -39.56 23.22
C PRO A 973 -21.83 -39.48 24.09
N ALA A 974 -21.53 -40.55 24.82
CA ALA A 974 -20.34 -40.61 25.64
C ALA A 974 -19.06 -40.55 24.77
N ILE A 975 -18.08 -39.76 25.21
CA ILE A 975 -16.74 -39.71 24.62
C ILE A 975 -15.95 -40.88 25.22
N LYS A 976 -15.68 -41.90 24.42
CA LYS A 976 -14.88 -43.07 24.83
C LYS A 976 -13.45 -42.87 24.35
N ILE A 977 -12.49 -43.05 25.26
CA ILE A 977 -11.06 -42.86 24.99
C ILE A 977 -10.38 -44.20 25.27
N ASP A 978 -9.72 -44.75 24.25
CA ASP A 978 -8.91 -45.95 24.34
C ASP A 978 -7.44 -45.62 24.07
N GLY A 979 -6.52 -46.17 24.88
CA GLY A 979 -5.11 -45.79 24.87
C GLY A 979 -4.77 -44.55 25.70
N GLN A 980 -3.54 -44.03 25.53
CA GLN A 980 -2.99 -42.87 26.25
C GLN A 980 -2.17 -41.99 25.31
N GLY A 981 -1.91 -40.75 25.73
CA GLY A 981 -1.07 -39.82 24.96
C GLY A 981 -1.73 -39.37 23.66
N LEU A 982 -0.91 -39.02 22.66
CA LEU A 982 -1.38 -38.63 21.33
C LEU A 982 -1.81 -39.83 20.46
N ASP A 983 -1.46 -41.06 20.86
CA ASP A 983 -1.85 -42.30 20.16
C ASP A 983 -3.27 -42.77 20.54
N ALA A 984 -3.94 -42.07 21.46
CA ALA A 984 -5.28 -42.42 21.90
C ALA A 984 -6.29 -42.43 20.74
N VAL A 985 -7.18 -43.41 20.75
CA VAL A 985 -8.29 -43.53 19.81
C VAL A 985 -9.56 -43.11 20.52
N ILE A 986 -10.22 -42.07 19.98
CA ILE A 986 -11.42 -41.52 20.59
C ILE A 986 -12.62 -41.93 19.75
N THR A 987 -13.65 -42.46 20.40
CA THR A 987 -14.91 -42.84 19.76
C THR A 987 -16.06 -42.03 20.36
N VAL A 988 -16.80 -41.35 19.49
CA VAL A 988 -18.02 -40.62 19.83
C VAL A 988 -19.11 -41.08 18.85
N GLY A 989 -20.18 -41.70 19.33
CA GLY A 989 -21.19 -42.29 18.45
C GLY A 989 -20.58 -43.29 17.45
N LYS A 990 -20.74 -43.01 16.15
CA LYS A 990 -20.18 -43.78 15.02
C LYS A 990 -18.93 -43.13 14.42
N ARG A 991 -18.30 -42.17 15.11
CA ARG A 991 -17.11 -41.46 14.65
C ARG A 991 -15.90 -41.92 15.46
N THR A 992 -14.83 -42.29 14.76
CA THR A 992 -13.49 -42.52 15.36
C THR A 992 -12.57 -41.36 15.02
N ILE A 993 -11.71 -40.98 15.97
CA ILE A 993 -10.79 -39.85 15.88
C ILE A 993 -9.41 -40.35 16.32
N LYS A 994 -8.39 -40.11 15.50
CA LYS A 994 -6.99 -40.44 15.80
C LYS A 994 -6.08 -39.30 15.36
N PHE A 995 -4.89 -39.20 15.94
CA PHE A 995 -3.81 -38.36 15.44
C PHE A 995 -2.71 -39.25 14.86
N ASP A 996 -2.27 -38.99 13.64
CA ASP A 996 -1.25 -39.82 12.94
C ASP A 996 0.18 -39.28 13.08
N GLY A 997 0.38 -38.29 13.96
CA GLY A 997 1.64 -37.55 14.11
C GLY A 997 1.71 -36.27 13.27
N GLN A 998 0.83 -36.10 12.27
CA GLN A 998 0.80 -34.91 11.40
C GLN A 998 -0.58 -34.25 11.36
N LYS A 999 -1.66 -35.02 11.41
CA LYS A 999 -3.03 -34.54 11.26
C LYS A 999 -4.00 -35.42 12.04
N ILE A 1000 -5.20 -34.87 12.24
CA ILE A 1000 -6.33 -35.63 12.78
C ILE A 1000 -6.96 -36.43 11.65
N VAL A 1001 -7.20 -37.71 11.89
CA VAL A 1001 -7.89 -38.64 11.01
C VAL A 1001 -9.27 -38.93 11.56
N LEU A 1002 -10.30 -38.61 10.79
CA LEU A 1002 -11.71 -38.90 11.09
C LEU A 1002 -12.12 -40.19 10.36
N GLY A 1003 -12.45 -41.23 11.10
CA GLY A 1003 -12.84 -42.55 10.57
C GLY A 1003 -14.24 -42.97 10.98
N THR A 1004 -14.63 -44.17 10.59
CA THR A 1004 -15.75 -44.92 11.19
C THR A 1004 -15.17 -46.13 11.95
N PRO A 1005 -15.84 -46.64 12.99
CA PRO A 1005 -15.43 -47.82 13.73
C PRO A 1005 -15.09 -49.03 12.86
#